data_AF-A0A6I8LM93-F1
#
_entry.id   AF-A0A6I8LM93-F1
#
_cell.length_a   1.000
_cell.length_b   1.000
_cell.length_c   1.000
_cell.angle_alpha   90.00
_cell.angle_beta   90.00
_cell.angle_gamma   90.00
#
_symmetry.space_group_name_H-M   'P 1'
#
loop_
_entity.id
_entity.type
_entity.pdbx_description
1 polymer ?
#
loop_
_entity_poly.entity_id
_entity_poly.type
_entity_poly.pdbx_seq_one_letter_code
_entity_poly.pdbx_strand_id
1 'polypeptide(L)'
;MSGFSALRRGALAVAGVLAAALVPVLTAPVGPAAAAALPPDSKFQKVTLHTETGNPMAMDVAADGRVFYIDRLGDVKVVKPNGTAVLATHLNVFTANESGGLNIALDPAFATNQWVYVYYSPNNAGNVDRLSRFTVAGDTIDQSTEKVVLDVPVQRAECCHHGAGLVIDKKNGNLWLSLGDNTNPFASDGYSPLDQRSGRAYWDSERTAGNTNSLSGKVLRIHPETNGTYTIPSGNLFAPGTANTRPEIYTMGERNPFRMGLDPKTGYPLVANYGPDAPNASSTRGPQNTVEWDVVSKPGNAGWPFCVGPNLAYNRYDFGTGASGAQFDCAGGPTNSSPNNTGLTKLPPAIPAQVYYHYQADPAHFPQLSGGAPMAGPVYRFDPNLASARKWPADFDGRAVFAEWNTSAMYTFQLDGNGTNVTSIDPLLPSVKFNRPMDFKFGADGALYVIEWGTGYGGGNSDASIDRVDYLGGGSAAPVAKATADRTSGPAPLTVNFSGAGSADPGGSTLRYSWNFGDGTTSTAANPGHTYAAGNYTAVLTVTNSAGATGTASVTITAGNTAPTLTFTTPPNGGVFDWGDKVNVAVTVTDPEDGTVDCGQVTVQAYLGHDEHGHPLDQYPGCTASIQTTLSSGHSENDNIFYVLEASYTDKGGAGGASPITGRAQVILQPKHKQAEFYTATGRTADGKGTDTAGVTVEAATDPMGGGSSAAFIQDGDWWSVDPLALNGVTGLEVRASSGGSGGTLEVHRNAPDGALVASVPITGTGGWQNWQDFTVSLTNPPAGSGTLYFVARNPAGQTGAAYLFNVNWIHYIGAGVGLPGTPPPSGKQIVGTQSGRCVEVPNSSTANGTQVQLRDCGSQTANQQWTPTSGKQLTVYGNKCLDASGKGTANGTQVIIWDCTGQPNQQWTVNANGTITGVQSGLCVDANAQGTANGTKIILWSCGTQAANQQWSLR
;
A
#
# COMPACT_ATOMS: atom_id res chain seq x y z
N MET A 1 11.68 -24.83 -88.36
CA MET A 1 11.23 -24.59 -89.75
C MET A 1 10.02 -23.68 -89.70
N SER A 2 10.06 -22.60 -90.49
CA SER A 2 8.96 -21.87 -91.17
C SER A 2 7.52 -22.11 -90.69
N GLY A 3 6.75 -21.08 -90.32
CA GLY A 3 5.85 -20.33 -91.23
C GLY A 3 4.39 -20.62 -90.82
N PHE A 4 3.43 -19.71 -90.76
CA PHE A 4 2.93 -18.70 -91.72
C PHE A 4 2.10 -17.65 -90.93
N SER A 5 1.63 -16.49 -91.39
CA SER A 5 1.95 -15.49 -92.43
C SER A 5 0.72 -14.56 -92.46
N ALA A 6 0.93 -13.23 -92.46
CA ALA A 6 0.10 -12.13 -92.99
C ALA A 6 0.03 -10.96 -92.00
N LEU A 7 0.18 -9.69 -92.37
CA LEU A 7 0.58 -9.02 -93.60
C LEU A 7 1.11 -7.61 -93.21
N ARG A 8 2.01 -7.09 -94.06
CA ARG A 8 2.71 -5.78 -94.11
C ARG A 8 1.84 -4.53 -93.85
N ARG A 9 2.32 -3.30 -93.62
CA ARG A 9 3.58 -2.58 -93.25
C ARG A 9 3.12 -1.10 -93.21
N GLY A 10 3.77 -0.24 -92.42
CA GLY A 10 3.76 1.21 -92.70
C GLY A 10 3.84 2.08 -91.44
N ALA A 11 4.96 2.79 -91.29
CA ALA A 11 5.27 3.68 -90.18
C ALA A 11 4.54 5.04 -90.26
N LEU A 12 4.25 5.66 -89.11
CA LEU A 12 4.43 7.10 -88.85
C LEU A 12 4.22 7.37 -87.34
N ALA A 13 5.05 8.24 -86.76
CA ALA A 13 4.94 8.69 -85.37
C ALA A 13 3.98 9.87 -85.25
N VAL A 14 3.06 9.88 -84.26
CA VAL A 14 2.49 11.07 -83.61
C VAL A 14 2.08 10.73 -82.17
N ALA A 15 2.35 11.66 -81.26
CA ALA A 15 2.05 11.62 -79.82
C ALA A 15 0.55 11.55 -79.50
N GLY A 16 0.23 10.92 -78.37
CA GLY A 16 -1.10 10.93 -77.76
C GLY A 16 -1.09 10.24 -76.40
N VAL A 17 -1.02 11.05 -75.34
CA VAL A 17 -1.15 10.63 -73.94
C VAL A 17 -2.59 10.16 -73.70
N LEU A 18 -2.78 8.91 -73.28
CA LEU A 18 -3.97 8.46 -72.55
C LEU A 18 -3.54 7.44 -71.48
N ALA A 19 -3.60 7.86 -70.22
CA ALA A 19 -3.41 6.99 -69.07
C ALA A 19 -4.66 6.10 -68.88
N ALA A 20 -4.48 4.78 -69.00
CA ALA A 20 -5.48 3.80 -68.62
C ALA A 20 -5.17 3.29 -67.20
N ALA A 21 -6.11 3.52 -66.28
CA ALA A 21 -6.03 3.08 -64.89
C ALA A 21 -6.12 1.54 -64.79
N LEU A 22 -5.11 0.94 -64.17
CA LEU A 22 -5.15 -0.44 -63.67
C LEU A 22 -6.05 -0.47 -62.42
N VAL A 23 -7.11 -1.26 -62.46
CA VAL A 23 -7.90 -1.60 -61.26
C VAL A 23 -7.18 -2.77 -60.56
N PRO A 24 -6.65 -2.59 -59.35
CA PRO A 24 -6.09 -3.70 -58.58
C PRO A 24 -7.23 -4.51 -57.98
N VAL A 25 -7.16 -5.84 -58.11
CA VAL A 25 -7.96 -6.76 -57.31
C VAL A 25 -7.52 -6.60 -55.86
N LEU A 26 -8.29 -5.86 -55.07
CA LEU A 26 -8.15 -5.77 -53.62
C LEU A 26 -8.46 -7.14 -53.02
N THR A 27 -7.43 -7.86 -52.58
CA THR A 27 -7.60 -8.82 -51.48
C THR A 27 -8.09 -8.02 -50.29
N ALA A 28 -9.33 -8.27 -49.86
CA ALA A 28 -9.84 -7.70 -48.62
C ALA A 28 -8.84 -8.01 -47.49
N PRO A 29 -8.50 -7.04 -46.63
CA PRO A 29 -7.76 -7.36 -45.42
C PRO A 29 -8.58 -8.39 -44.65
N VAL A 30 -7.95 -9.48 -44.25
CA VAL A 30 -8.49 -10.32 -43.17
C VAL A 30 -8.56 -9.38 -41.97
N GLY A 31 -9.76 -8.87 -41.67
CA GLY A 31 -9.99 -8.11 -40.45
C GLY A 31 -9.58 -8.97 -39.24
N PRO A 32 -9.22 -8.37 -38.10
CA PRO A 32 -9.04 -9.15 -36.88
C PRO A 32 -10.29 -10.01 -36.71
N ALA A 33 -10.11 -11.32 -36.58
CA ALA A 33 -11.21 -12.20 -36.21
C ALA A 33 -11.84 -11.58 -34.96
N ALA A 34 -13.13 -11.26 -35.00
CA ALA A 34 -13.83 -10.77 -33.83
C ALA A 34 -13.53 -11.75 -32.69
N ALA A 35 -12.92 -11.25 -31.60
CA ALA A 35 -12.72 -12.08 -30.42
C ALA A 35 -14.07 -12.70 -30.07
N ALA A 36 -14.13 -14.03 -29.94
CA ALA A 36 -15.34 -14.69 -29.48
C ALA A 36 -15.76 -14.00 -28.17
N ALA A 37 -17.05 -13.68 -28.05
CA ALA A 37 -17.57 -13.04 -26.84
C ALA A 37 -17.26 -13.95 -25.65
N LEU A 38 -16.68 -13.38 -24.59
CA LEU A 38 -16.39 -14.15 -23.38
C LEU A 38 -17.69 -14.74 -22.81
N PRO A 39 -17.67 -15.98 -22.31
CA PRO A 39 -18.82 -16.57 -21.65
C PRO A 39 -19.30 -15.67 -20.50
N PRO A 40 -20.63 -15.57 -20.28
CA PRO A 40 -21.14 -14.71 -19.21
C PRO A 40 -20.74 -15.26 -17.84
N ASP A 41 -20.50 -14.38 -16.88
CA ASP A 41 -20.06 -14.70 -15.52
C ASP A 41 -20.91 -15.78 -14.82
N SER A 42 -22.21 -15.85 -15.13
CA SER A 42 -23.12 -16.91 -14.66
C SER A 42 -22.68 -18.34 -14.99
N LYS A 43 -21.69 -18.51 -15.87
CA LYS A 43 -21.06 -19.80 -16.19
C LYS A 43 -19.84 -20.11 -15.33
N PHE A 44 -19.48 -19.23 -14.41
CA PHE A 44 -18.37 -19.40 -13.49
C PHE A 44 -18.88 -19.45 -12.06
N GLN A 45 -18.12 -20.13 -11.20
CA GLN A 45 -18.39 -20.19 -9.79
C GLN A 45 -17.08 -20.04 -9.01
N LYS A 46 -17.04 -19.06 -8.09
CA LYS A 46 -15.99 -18.99 -7.06
C LYS A 46 -16.33 -19.94 -5.92
N VAL A 47 -15.43 -20.87 -5.64
CA VAL A 47 -15.51 -21.91 -4.60
C VAL A 47 -14.40 -21.65 -3.60
N THR A 48 -14.77 -21.28 -2.38
CA THR A 48 -13.82 -21.08 -1.30
C THR A 48 -13.31 -22.42 -0.79
N LEU A 49 -11.98 -22.58 -0.77
CA LEU A 49 -11.29 -23.79 -0.33
C LEU A 49 -10.83 -23.68 1.12
N HIS A 50 -10.44 -22.48 1.56
CA HIS A 50 -9.91 -22.22 2.90
C HIS A 50 -10.08 -20.75 3.28
N THR A 51 -10.36 -20.44 4.54
CA THR A 51 -10.61 -19.07 5.06
C THR A 51 -9.73 -18.70 6.25
N GLU A 52 -9.15 -19.66 6.97
CA GLU A 52 -8.23 -19.39 8.09
C GLU A 52 -6.79 -19.22 7.58
N THR A 53 -6.60 -18.27 6.66
CA THR A 53 -5.36 -18.13 5.88
C THR A 53 -4.27 -17.39 6.64
N GLY A 54 -4.62 -16.34 7.40
CA GLY A 54 -3.68 -15.44 8.04
C GLY A 54 -3.33 -14.26 7.12
N ASN A 55 -2.07 -14.18 6.72
CA ASN A 55 -1.47 -13.22 5.79
C ASN A 55 -1.02 -13.95 4.51
N PRO A 56 -1.94 -14.56 3.73
CA PRO A 56 -1.53 -15.39 2.60
C PRO A 56 -0.88 -14.53 1.51
N MET A 57 0.33 -14.93 1.09
CA MET A 57 1.14 -14.16 0.13
C MET A 57 1.11 -14.81 -1.26
N ALA A 58 1.51 -16.07 -1.38
CA ALA A 58 1.59 -16.74 -2.67
C ALA A 58 1.26 -18.23 -2.54
N MET A 59 0.89 -18.85 -3.65
CA MET A 59 0.60 -20.27 -3.72
C MET A 59 1.10 -20.94 -5.00
N ASP A 60 1.15 -22.25 -4.94
CA ASP A 60 1.20 -23.10 -6.13
C ASP A 60 0.37 -24.38 -5.92
N VAL A 61 -0.10 -24.96 -7.03
CA VAL A 61 -1.09 -26.04 -7.03
C VAL A 61 -0.47 -27.31 -7.60
N ALA A 62 -0.42 -28.35 -6.78
CA ALA A 62 0.07 -29.67 -7.18
C ALA A 62 -0.94 -30.36 -8.11
N ALA A 63 -0.45 -31.28 -8.95
CA ALA A 63 -1.29 -32.03 -9.88
C ALA A 63 -2.33 -32.95 -9.20
N ASP A 64 -2.11 -33.30 -7.93
CA ASP A 64 -3.04 -34.05 -7.09
C ASP A 64 -4.15 -33.16 -6.45
N GLY A 65 -4.13 -31.85 -6.74
CA GLY A 65 -5.11 -30.88 -6.27
C GLY A 65 -4.80 -30.26 -4.91
N ARG A 66 -3.66 -30.59 -4.27
CA ARG A 66 -3.20 -29.88 -3.08
C ARG A 66 -2.73 -28.47 -3.44
N VAL A 67 -3.16 -27.48 -2.66
CA VAL A 67 -2.71 -26.09 -2.78
C VAL A 67 -1.72 -25.81 -1.67
N PHE A 68 -0.47 -25.49 -2.02
CA PHE A 68 0.56 -25.06 -1.09
C PHE A 68 0.59 -23.54 -1.09
N TYR A 69 0.46 -22.90 0.08
CA TYR A 69 0.57 -21.45 0.17
C TYR A 69 1.47 -21.03 1.33
N ILE A 70 2.15 -19.90 1.13
CA ILE A 70 2.99 -19.27 2.14
C ILE A 70 2.30 -18.03 2.70
N ASP A 71 2.40 -17.89 4.01
CA ASP A 71 1.98 -16.77 4.82
C ASP A 71 3.15 -15.80 5.06
N ARG A 72 2.88 -14.50 5.13
CA ARG A 72 3.91 -13.47 5.39
C ARG A 72 4.68 -13.71 6.69
N LEU A 73 4.06 -14.30 7.70
CA LEU A 73 4.65 -14.61 9.00
C LEU A 73 5.42 -15.94 9.03
N GLY A 74 5.56 -16.61 7.88
CA GLY A 74 6.44 -17.76 7.71
C GLY A 74 5.75 -19.12 7.75
N ASP A 75 4.44 -19.18 7.98
CA ASP A 75 3.70 -20.43 7.86
C ASP A 75 3.62 -20.86 6.39
N VAL A 76 3.90 -22.14 6.13
CA VAL A 76 3.55 -22.79 4.86
C VAL A 76 2.46 -23.81 5.15
N LYS A 77 1.34 -23.71 4.46
CA LYS A 77 0.15 -24.53 4.68
C LYS A 77 -0.25 -25.27 3.40
N VAL A 78 -0.92 -26.40 3.57
CA VAL A 78 -1.44 -27.24 2.49
C VAL A 78 -2.94 -27.36 2.61
N VAL A 79 -3.68 -26.83 1.63
CA VAL A 79 -5.11 -27.10 1.47
C VAL A 79 -5.28 -28.35 0.63
N LYS A 80 -5.94 -29.36 1.19
CA LYS A 80 -6.17 -30.65 0.53
C LYS A 80 -7.47 -30.62 -0.28
N PRO A 81 -7.62 -31.49 -1.31
CA PRO A 81 -8.83 -31.55 -2.13
C PRO A 81 -10.15 -31.80 -1.38
N ASN A 82 -10.08 -32.36 -0.17
CA ASN A 82 -11.24 -32.59 0.68
C ASN A 82 -11.64 -31.37 1.54
N GLY A 83 -10.96 -30.22 1.38
CA GLY A 83 -11.22 -28.99 2.11
C GLY A 83 -10.50 -28.85 3.46
N THR A 84 -9.69 -29.82 3.89
CA THR A 84 -8.85 -29.66 5.10
C THR A 84 -7.58 -28.88 4.77
N ALA A 85 -7.21 -27.93 5.64
CA ALA A 85 -5.89 -27.30 5.60
C ALA A 85 -5.00 -27.81 6.75
N VAL A 86 -3.71 -27.97 6.49
CA VAL A 86 -2.72 -28.36 7.51
C VAL A 86 -1.49 -27.46 7.44
N LEU A 87 -0.85 -27.22 8.59
CA LEU A 87 0.47 -26.57 8.64
C LEU A 87 1.52 -27.56 8.14
N ALA A 88 2.21 -27.21 7.05
CA ALA A 88 3.29 -28.02 6.51
C ALA A 88 4.63 -27.73 7.20
N THR A 89 4.90 -26.45 7.49
CA THR A 89 6.06 -26.00 8.27
C THR A 89 5.92 -24.53 8.68
N HIS A 90 6.74 -24.07 9.64
CA HIS A 90 6.87 -22.66 10.02
C HIS A 90 8.32 -22.19 9.86
N LEU A 91 8.55 -21.21 9.00
CA LEU A 91 9.87 -20.61 8.76
C LEU A 91 10.07 -19.37 9.65
N ASN A 92 11.21 -19.29 10.35
CA ASN A 92 11.54 -18.12 11.15
C ASN A 92 11.93 -16.93 10.26
N VAL A 93 11.01 -15.99 10.10
CA VAL A 93 11.14 -14.84 9.20
C VAL A 93 11.27 -13.52 9.94
N PHE A 94 12.01 -12.59 9.35
CA PHE A 94 12.01 -11.17 9.69
C PHE A 94 10.79 -10.50 9.02
N THR A 95 10.00 -9.75 9.77
CA THR A 95 8.67 -9.28 9.35
C THR A 95 8.47 -7.77 9.39
N ALA A 96 9.52 -6.97 9.58
CA ALA A 96 9.40 -5.51 9.41
C ALA A 96 9.33 -5.13 7.92
N ASN A 97 8.79 -3.95 7.61
CA ASN A 97 8.60 -3.45 6.25
C ASN A 97 7.83 -4.49 5.38
N GLU A 98 8.30 -4.81 4.19
CA GLU A 98 7.67 -5.81 3.31
C GLU A 98 8.33 -7.19 3.39
N SER A 99 9.20 -7.42 4.39
CA SER A 99 9.86 -8.71 4.60
C SER A 99 8.90 -9.78 5.16
N GLY A 100 9.24 -11.05 4.98
CA GLY A 100 8.47 -12.17 5.53
C GLY A 100 8.62 -13.46 4.73
N GLY A 101 7.59 -14.31 4.75
CA GLY A 101 7.37 -15.32 3.72
C GLY A 101 6.81 -14.66 2.46
N LEU A 102 7.53 -14.70 1.34
CA LEU A 102 7.23 -13.84 0.19
C LEU A 102 6.63 -14.61 -1.00
N ASN A 103 7.20 -15.78 -1.34
CA ASN A 103 6.68 -16.60 -2.44
C ASN A 103 6.99 -18.11 -2.29
N ILE A 104 6.25 -18.94 -3.04
CA ILE A 104 6.38 -20.39 -3.09
C ILE A 104 6.12 -20.90 -4.52
N ALA A 105 6.89 -21.89 -4.97
CA ALA A 105 6.68 -22.57 -6.25
C ALA A 105 7.03 -24.06 -6.14
N LEU A 106 6.25 -24.91 -6.76
CA LEU A 106 6.52 -26.35 -6.87
C LEU A 106 7.42 -26.62 -8.08
N ASP A 107 8.35 -27.55 -7.90
CA ASP A 107 9.20 -27.99 -9.01
C ASP A 107 8.35 -28.61 -10.16
N PRO A 108 8.73 -28.43 -11.44
CA PRO A 108 8.01 -29.07 -12.56
C PRO A 108 7.86 -30.59 -12.42
N ALA A 109 8.82 -31.25 -11.77
CA ALA A 109 8.80 -32.67 -11.47
C ALA A 109 8.33 -32.96 -10.02
N PHE A 110 7.54 -32.08 -9.40
CA PHE A 110 7.06 -32.22 -8.02
C PHE A 110 6.45 -33.59 -7.73
N ALA A 111 5.68 -34.15 -8.67
CA ALA A 111 5.06 -35.48 -8.53
C ALA A 111 6.07 -36.62 -8.28
N THR A 112 7.35 -36.44 -8.61
CA THR A 112 8.41 -37.43 -8.40
C THR A 112 9.47 -36.99 -7.39
N ASN A 113 9.91 -35.73 -7.41
CA ASN A 113 10.98 -35.26 -6.52
C ASN A 113 10.48 -34.62 -5.22
N GLN A 114 9.20 -34.22 -5.17
CA GLN A 114 8.58 -33.52 -4.04
C GLN A 114 9.32 -32.22 -3.65
N TRP A 115 9.97 -31.54 -4.60
CA TRP A 115 10.71 -30.31 -4.34
C TRP A 115 9.82 -29.07 -4.37
N VAL A 116 9.99 -28.22 -3.35
CA VAL A 116 9.33 -26.92 -3.23
C VAL A 116 10.37 -25.83 -3.05
N TYR A 117 10.21 -24.74 -3.78
CA TYR A 117 11.03 -23.54 -3.69
C TYR A 117 10.28 -22.48 -2.89
N VAL A 118 10.95 -21.85 -1.94
CA VAL A 118 10.41 -20.78 -1.11
C VAL A 118 11.34 -19.58 -1.17
N TYR A 119 10.77 -18.40 -1.38
CA TYR A 119 11.48 -17.12 -1.26
C TYR A 119 11.00 -16.41 0.01
N TYR A 120 11.92 -16.13 0.94
CA TYR A 120 11.59 -15.62 2.28
C TYR A 120 12.71 -14.78 2.88
N SER A 121 12.40 -14.01 3.92
CA SER A 121 13.33 -13.14 4.65
C SER A 121 13.78 -13.79 5.97
N PRO A 122 14.85 -14.59 6.02
CA PRO A 122 15.29 -15.25 7.25
C PRO A 122 15.69 -14.24 8.34
N ASN A 123 15.34 -14.56 9.59
CA ASN A 123 15.69 -13.71 10.74
C ASN A 123 17.16 -13.90 11.20
N ASN A 124 17.81 -15.00 10.82
CA ASN A 124 19.12 -15.41 11.32
C ASN A 124 20.26 -15.36 10.28
N ALA A 125 20.04 -14.78 9.10
CA ALA A 125 20.98 -14.89 7.96
C ALA A 125 21.54 -13.56 7.42
N GLY A 126 21.68 -12.54 8.28
CA GLY A 126 22.06 -11.18 7.83
C GLY A 126 20.94 -10.52 7.03
N ASN A 127 21.22 -9.37 6.40
CA ASN A 127 20.22 -8.61 5.65
C ASN A 127 20.09 -9.17 4.23
N VAL A 128 19.41 -10.31 4.10
CA VAL A 128 19.11 -10.95 2.82
C VAL A 128 17.65 -11.37 2.74
N ASP A 129 17.15 -11.45 1.52
CA ASP A 129 16.01 -12.29 1.16
C ASP A 129 16.54 -13.52 0.40
N ARG A 130 16.00 -14.69 0.70
CA ARG A 130 16.59 -15.99 0.37
C ARG A 130 15.65 -16.85 -0.44
N LEU A 131 16.15 -17.38 -1.54
CA LEU A 131 15.55 -18.48 -2.29
C LEU A 131 16.14 -19.80 -1.78
N SER A 132 15.29 -20.63 -1.18
CA SER A 132 15.65 -21.99 -0.78
C SER A 132 14.77 -23.04 -1.44
N ARG A 133 15.32 -24.25 -1.56
CA ARG A 133 14.59 -25.46 -1.94
C ARG A 133 14.49 -26.38 -0.72
N PHE A 134 13.30 -26.95 -0.51
CA PHE A 134 13.01 -27.98 0.49
C PHE A 134 12.37 -29.21 -0.16
N THR A 135 12.24 -30.28 0.62
CA THR A 135 11.53 -31.50 0.22
C THR A 135 10.24 -31.65 1.03
N VAL A 136 9.15 -31.94 0.33
CA VAL A 136 7.85 -32.26 0.92
C VAL A 136 7.81 -33.76 1.28
N ALA A 137 7.34 -34.07 2.48
CA ALA A 137 7.09 -35.42 2.97
C ALA A 137 5.62 -35.55 3.39
N GLY A 138 4.80 -36.19 2.56
CA GLY A 138 3.35 -36.20 2.76
C GLY A 138 2.80 -34.78 2.63
N ASP A 139 2.21 -34.26 3.72
CA ASP A 139 1.70 -32.88 3.80
C ASP A 139 2.59 -31.95 4.65
N THR A 140 3.83 -32.36 4.95
CA THR A 140 4.80 -31.60 5.74
C THR A 140 6.03 -31.23 4.92
N ILE A 141 6.75 -30.17 5.31
CA ILE A 141 8.03 -29.78 4.71
C ILE A 141 9.15 -29.99 5.73
N ASP A 142 10.14 -30.80 5.37
CA ASP A 142 11.31 -31.08 6.20
C ASP A 142 12.35 -29.97 6.04
N GLN A 143 12.45 -29.08 7.03
CA GLN A 143 13.40 -27.96 7.02
C GLN A 143 14.86 -28.41 7.01
N SER A 144 15.18 -29.63 7.48
CA SER A 144 16.55 -30.15 7.45
C SER A 144 17.07 -30.41 6.03
N THR A 145 16.15 -30.47 5.05
CA THR A 145 16.48 -30.68 3.64
C THR A 145 16.82 -29.39 2.88
N GLU A 146 16.83 -28.24 3.57
CA GLU A 146 17.07 -26.95 2.95
C GLU A 146 18.34 -26.94 2.08
N LYS A 147 18.17 -26.45 0.85
CA LYS A 147 19.25 -26.00 -0.01
C LYS A 147 19.05 -24.52 -0.32
N VAL A 148 19.95 -23.69 0.20
CA VAL A 148 20.01 -22.27 -0.15
C VAL A 148 20.49 -22.15 -1.59
N VAL A 149 19.62 -21.64 -2.47
CA VAL A 149 19.89 -21.49 -3.91
C VAL A 149 20.49 -20.12 -4.20
N LEU A 150 19.90 -19.06 -3.66
CA LEU A 150 20.33 -17.68 -3.89
C LEU A 150 20.00 -16.80 -2.69
N ASP A 151 20.98 -16.05 -2.21
CA ASP A 151 20.79 -14.93 -1.29
C ASP A 151 20.80 -13.61 -2.08
N VAL A 152 19.75 -12.82 -1.91
CA VAL A 152 19.61 -11.47 -2.47
C VAL A 152 19.90 -10.47 -1.35
N PRO A 153 20.99 -9.69 -1.43
CA PRO A 153 21.26 -8.65 -0.44
C PRO A 153 20.15 -7.61 -0.41
N VAL A 154 19.68 -7.27 0.78
CA VAL A 154 18.71 -6.20 1.02
C VAL A 154 19.21 -5.28 2.14
N GLN A 155 18.71 -4.05 2.18
CA GLN A 155 18.76 -3.20 3.36
C GLN A 155 17.45 -3.38 4.13
N ARG A 156 17.53 -3.37 5.46
CA ARG A 156 16.40 -3.50 6.39
C ARG A 156 16.25 -2.29 7.31
N ALA A 157 17.03 -1.24 7.07
CA ALA A 157 17.03 -0.03 7.89
C ALA A 157 15.89 0.90 7.51
N GLU A 158 15.51 0.88 6.24
CA GLU A 158 14.44 1.67 5.65
C GLU A 158 13.48 0.74 4.91
N CYS A 159 12.22 1.15 4.78
CA CYS A 159 11.31 0.56 3.79
C CYS A 159 11.78 0.97 2.37
N CYS A 160 11.46 0.34 1.22
CA CYS A 160 10.37 -0.57 0.86
C CYS A 160 10.78 -1.46 -0.34
N HIS A 161 9.81 -2.07 -1.03
CA HIS A 161 9.92 -2.74 -2.34
C HIS A 161 10.78 -4.00 -2.34
N HIS A 162 10.25 -5.06 -1.75
CA HIS A 162 10.89 -6.38 -1.80
C HIS A 162 10.56 -7.16 -3.10
N GLY A 163 9.46 -6.83 -3.79
CA GLY A 163 9.03 -7.54 -4.99
C GLY A 163 8.61 -8.99 -4.67
N ALA A 164 9.38 -9.97 -5.16
CA ALA A 164 9.24 -11.41 -4.89
C ALA A 164 8.24 -12.21 -5.73
N GLY A 165 8.01 -11.87 -7.00
CA GLY A 165 7.32 -12.79 -7.91
C GLY A 165 8.19 -14.01 -8.25
N LEU A 166 7.68 -15.22 -8.06
CA LEU A 166 8.40 -16.48 -8.35
C LEU A 166 7.56 -17.40 -9.25
N VAL A 167 8.13 -17.80 -10.39
CA VAL A 167 7.52 -18.81 -11.29
C VAL A 167 8.59 -19.71 -11.90
N ILE A 168 8.23 -20.97 -12.19
CA ILE A 168 9.13 -21.94 -12.84
C ILE A 168 8.53 -22.40 -14.16
N ASP A 169 9.30 -22.33 -15.23
CA ASP A 169 8.91 -22.83 -16.54
C ASP A 169 8.92 -24.36 -16.53
N LYS A 170 7.73 -24.95 -16.67
CA LYS A 170 7.53 -26.40 -16.64
C LYS A 170 8.21 -27.14 -17.79
N LYS A 171 8.61 -26.45 -18.87
CA LYS A 171 9.25 -27.08 -20.04
C LYS A 171 10.74 -27.28 -19.89
N ASN A 172 11.42 -26.38 -19.19
CA ASN A 172 12.87 -26.35 -19.13
C ASN A 172 13.44 -26.20 -17.71
N GLY A 173 12.60 -26.02 -16.67
CA GLY A 173 13.02 -25.88 -15.29
C GLY A 173 13.67 -24.54 -14.95
N ASN A 174 13.67 -23.57 -15.87
CA ASN A 174 14.18 -22.23 -15.56
C ASN A 174 13.25 -21.55 -14.54
N LEU A 175 13.86 -20.96 -13.53
CA LEU A 175 13.22 -20.22 -12.47
C LEU A 175 13.37 -18.73 -12.74
N TRP A 176 12.24 -18.04 -12.65
CA TRP A 176 12.14 -16.60 -12.77
C TRP A 176 11.84 -16.00 -11.40
N LEU A 177 12.59 -14.98 -11.02
CA LEU A 177 12.44 -14.28 -9.74
C LEU A 177 12.45 -12.76 -9.97
N SER A 178 11.37 -12.08 -9.63
CA SER A 178 11.30 -10.62 -9.68
C SER A 178 11.62 -10.02 -8.32
N LEU A 179 12.40 -8.94 -8.32
CA LEU A 179 12.99 -8.33 -7.12
C LEU A 179 12.74 -6.83 -7.15
N GLY A 180 12.18 -6.29 -6.07
CA GLY A 180 12.02 -4.85 -5.92
C GLY A 180 13.35 -4.13 -5.71
N ASP A 181 13.35 -2.81 -5.91
CA ASP A 181 14.54 -1.99 -5.88
C ASP A 181 15.11 -1.77 -4.47
N ASN A 182 14.38 -2.22 -3.45
CA ASN A 182 14.78 -2.15 -2.05
C ASN A 182 15.26 -0.73 -1.64
N THR A 183 14.54 0.27 -2.12
CA THR A 183 14.81 1.70 -1.94
C THR A 183 13.62 2.38 -1.29
N ASN A 184 13.90 3.34 -0.41
CA ASN A 184 12.90 4.15 0.26
C ASN A 184 12.34 5.20 -0.72
N PRO A 185 11.04 5.14 -1.09
CA PRO A 185 10.43 6.07 -2.04
C PRO A 185 9.99 7.39 -1.41
N PHE A 186 10.01 7.48 -0.09
CA PHE A 186 9.21 8.44 0.63
C PHE A 186 9.85 9.84 0.70
N ALA A 187 11.17 9.96 0.50
CA ALA A 187 11.86 11.25 0.50
C ALA A 187 12.06 11.85 -0.90
N SER A 188 11.12 11.59 -1.83
CA SER A 188 11.18 12.06 -3.22
C SER A 188 9.93 12.83 -3.67
N ASP A 189 9.07 13.27 -2.76
CA ASP A 189 7.79 13.93 -3.06
C ASP A 189 6.93 13.09 -4.03
N GLY A 190 6.99 11.76 -3.89
CA GLY A 190 6.31 10.80 -4.75
C GLY A 190 6.95 10.57 -6.12
N TYR A 191 8.04 11.25 -6.50
CA TYR A 191 8.73 11.01 -7.78
C TYR A 191 9.87 9.98 -7.64
N SER A 192 10.71 9.84 -8.67
CA SER A 192 11.88 8.96 -8.62
C SER A 192 12.88 9.33 -7.50
N PRO A 193 13.24 8.38 -6.61
CA PRO A 193 14.20 8.61 -5.53
C PRO A 193 15.65 8.47 -6.05
N LEU A 194 16.30 9.63 -6.23
CA LEU A 194 17.65 9.77 -6.82
C LEU A 194 18.59 10.53 -5.85
N ASP A 195 18.48 10.28 -4.54
CA ASP A 195 19.18 11.08 -3.52
C ASP A 195 20.65 10.64 -3.33
N GLN A 196 21.54 11.27 -4.11
CA GLN A 196 22.97 10.97 -4.14
C GLN A 196 23.78 11.57 -2.96
N ARG A 197 23.13 12.22 -1.98
CA ARG A 197 23.84 12.84 -0.85
C ARG A 197 24.52 11.79 0.02
N SER A 198 25.62 12.18 0.67
CA SER A 198 26.33 11.30 1.60
C SER A 198 25.41 10.85 2.74
N GLY A 199 25.41 9.54 3.04
CA GLY A 199 24.52 8.94 4.05
C GLY A 199 23.08 8.68 3.60
N ARG A 200 22.74 8.95 2.33
CA ARG A 200 21.37 8.80 1.79
C ARG A 200 21.21 7.66 0.78
N ALA A 201 22.12 6.69 0.77
CA ALA A 201 22.13 5.59 -0.20
C ALA A 201 20.87 4.70 -0.22
N TYR A 202 20.04 4.72 0.82
CA TYR A 202 18.76 3.99 0.86
C TYR A 202 17.60 4.74 0.18
N TRP A 203 17.82 5.97 -0.29
CA TRP A 203 16.86 6.78 -1.06
C TRP A 203 17.35 7.04 -2.49
N ASP A 204 18.23 6.17 -2.97
CA ASP A 204 18.86 6.26 -4.28
C ASP A 204 18.65 4.96 -5.06
N SER A 205 17.61 4.91 -5.90
CA SER A 205 17.32 3.74 -6.74
C SER A 205 18.35 3.55 -7.86
N GLU A 206 19.26 4.51 -8.09
CA GLU A 206 20.37 4.32 -9.02
C GLU A 206 21.39 3.31 -8.47
N ARG A 207 21.45 3.12 -7.15
CA ARG A 207 22.27 2.09 -6.49
C ARG A 207 21.80 0.67 -6.80
N THR A 208 20.51 0.50 -7.08
CA THR A 208 19.83 -0.80 -7.17
C THR A 208 19.24 -1.02 -8.55
N ALA A 209 18.03 -0.53 -8.83
CA ALA A 209 17.31 -0.73 -10.09
C ALA A 209 18.17 -0.30 -11.30
N GLY A 210 18.80 0.88 -11.19
CA GLY A 210 19.71 1.43 -12.21
C GLY A 210 21.12 0.83 -12.23
N ASN A 211 21.45 -0.11 -11.34
CA ASN A 211 22.80 -0.68 -11.21
C ASN A 211 22.83 -2.11 -11.80
N THR A 212 23.66 -2.32 -12.82
CA THR A 212 23.82 -3.61 -13.50
C THR A 212 24.53 -4.67 -12.66
N ASN A 213 25.17 -4.27 -11.56
CA ASN A 213 25.89 -5.14 -10.64
C ASN A 213 25.10 -5.43 -9.34
N SER A 214 23.83 -5.03 -9.29
CA SER A 214 22.89 -5.32 -8.20
C SER A 214 21.81 -6.31 -8.65
N LEU A 215 21.31 -7.13 -7.73
CA LEU A 215 20.17 -8.02 -7.96
C LEU A 215 18.83 -7.33 -7.67
N SER A 216 18.79 -6.24 -6.89
CA SER A 216 17.57 -5.51 -6.58
C SER A 216 17.06 -4.67 -7.76
N GLY A 217 15.75 -4.59 -7.93
CA GLY A 217 15.08 -3.89 -9.04
C GLY A 217 15.31 -4.59 -10.39
N LYS A 218 15.12 -5.92 -10.41
CA LYS A 218 15.43 -6.81 -11.53
C LYS A 218 14.37 -7.91 -11.69
N VAL A 219 14.33 -8.50 -12.88
CA VAL A 219 13.80 -9.85 -13.10
C VAL A 219 14.99 -10.77 -13.41
N LEU A 220 15.18 -11.77 -12.57
CA LEU A 220 16.25 -12.76 -12.71
C LEU A 220 15.75 -14.00 -13.44
N ARG A 221 16.66 -14.64 -14.17
CA ARG A 221 16.45 -15.96 -14.77
C ARG A 221 17.63 -16.88 -14.49
N ILE A 222 17.39 -17.94 -13.73
CA ILE A 222 18.38 -18.96 -13.36
C ILE A 222 17.84 -20.36 -13.64
N HIS A 223 18.70 -21.37 -13.65
CA HIS A 223 18.30 -22.77 -13.67
C HIS A 223 18.78 -23.47 -12.39
N PRO A 224 17.88 -23.78 -11.44
CA PRO A 224 18.26 -24.49 -10.22
C PRO A 224 18.78 -25.89 -10.51
N GLU A 225 19.84 -26.29 -9.81
CA GLU A 225 20.47 -27.59 -9.96
C GLU A 225 20.12 -28.52 -8.80
N THR A 226 20.24 -29.83 -9.04
CA THR A 226 19.85 -30.87 -8.06
C THR A 226 20.64 -30.80 -6.73
N ASN A 227 21.87 -30.29 -6.77
CA ASN A 227 22.75 -30.12 -5.61
C ASN A 227 22.43 -28.85 -4.77
N GLY A 228 21.48 -28.01 -5.22
CA GLY A 228 21.14 -26.75 -4.57
C GLY A 228 21.85 -25.52 -5.13
N THR A 229 22.78 -25.66 -6.08
CA THR A 229 23.35 -24.53 -6.82
C THR A 229 22.41 -24.10 -7.96
N TYR A 230 22.84 -23.14 -8.79
CA TYR A 230 22.15 -22.80 -10.03
C TYR A 230 23.15 -22.57 -11.16
N THR A 231 22.68 -22.72 -12.40
CA THR A 231 23.39 -22.30 -13.62
C THR A 231 22.70 -21.09 -14.24
N ILE A 232 23.41 -20.39 -15.14
CA ILE A 232 22.89 -19.23 -15.87
C ILE A 232 22.42 -19.68 -17.27
N PRO A 233 21.11 -19.62 -17.56
CA PRO A 233 20.59 -19.87 -18.91
C PRO A 233 21.12 -18.85 -19.93
N SER A 234 21.41 -19.28 -21.15
CA SER A 234 21.90 -18.39 -22.22
C SER A 234 20.85 -17.38 -22.71
N GLY A 235 21.25 -16.14 -22.96
CA GLY A 235 20.35 -15.09 -23.45
C GLY A 235 19.72 -14.22 -22.35
N ASN A 236 20.28 -14.24 -21.14
CA ASN A 236 20.08 -13.17 -20.17
C ASN A 236 20.73 -11.86 -20.66
N LEU A 237 20.40 -10.72 -20.04
CA LEU A 237 20.82 -9.39 -20.50
C LEU A 237 22.34 -9.23 -20.55
N PHE A 238 23.04 -9.85 -19.60
CA PHE A 238 24.50 -9.84 -19.53
C PHE A 238 25.04 -11.26 -19.60
N ALA A 239 26.04 -11.47 -20.44
CA ALA A 239 26.71 -12.76 -20.55
C ALA A 239 27.55 -13.04 -19.29
N PRO A 240 27.66 -14.31 -18.83
CA PRO A 240 28.57 -14.69 -17.75
C PRO A 240 29.99 -14.15 -17.95
N GLY A 241 30.56 -13.54 -16.92
CA GLY A 241 31.90 -12.94 -16.94
C GLY A 241 31.97 -11.50 -17.46
N THR A 242 30.85 -10.89 -17.86
CA THR A 242 30.82 -9.46 -18.22
C THR A 242 31.10 -8.59 -16.99
N ALA A 243 32.16 -7.78 -17.05
CA ALA A 243 32.60 -6.96 -15.92
C ALA A 243 31.51 -5.97 -15.46
N ASN A 244 31.41 -5.75 -14.14
CA ASN A 244 30.45 -4.84 -13.50
C ASN A 244 28.98 -5.17 -13.80
N THR A 245 28.67 -6.45 -14.03
CA THR A 245 27.29 -6.91 -14.27
C THR A 245 26.99 -8.21 -13.52
N ARG A 246 25.70 -8.48 -13.28
CA ARG A 246 25.20 -9.78 -12.80
C ARG A 246 24.60 -10.59 -13.95
N PRO A 247 25.09 -11.80 -14.24
CA PRO A 247 24.58 -12.62 -15.34
C PRO A 247 23.19 -13.22 -15.08
N GLU A 248 22.68 -13.18 -13.85
CA GLU A 248 21.32 -13.57 -13.48
C GLU A 248 20.26 -12.66 -14.09
N ILE A 249 20.60 -11.41 -14.40
CA ILE A 249 19.67 -10.37 -14.83
C ILE A 249 19.13 -10.68 -16.22
N TYR A 250 17.82 -10.88 -16.33
CA TYR A 250 17.10 -10.90 -17.61
C TYR A 250 16.53 -9.52 -17.93
N THR A 251 15.88 -8.89 -16.96
CA THR A 251 15.41 -7.50 -17.05
C THR A 251 15.99 -6.67 -15.91
N MET A 252 16.43 -5.46 -16.23
CA MET A 252 16.81 -4.46 -15.22
C MET A 252 15.86 -3.28 -15.21
N GLY A 253 15.95 -2.45 -14.17
CA GLY A 253 15.20 -1.21 -14.09
C GLY A 253 13.75 -1.42 -13.71
N GLU A 254 13.51 -2.29 -12.72
CA GLU A 254 12.20 -2.49 -12.10
C GLU A 254 12.13 -1.72 -10.77
N ARG A 255 10.95 -1.19 -10.41
CA ARG A 255 10.74 -0.55 -9.09
C ARG A 255 10.30 -1.56 -8.05
N ASN A 256 9.11 -2.12 -8.21
CA ASN A 256 8.55 -3.12 -7.30
C ASN A 256 7.66 -4.12 -8.07
N PRO A 257 8.29 -5.12 -8.72
CA PRO A 257 7.58 -6.15 -9.46
C PRO A 257 7.08 -7.24 -8.50
N PHE A 258 5.98 -6.96 -7.79
CA PHE A 258 5.50 -7.75 -6.65
C PHE A 258 4.90 -9.12 -7.02
N ARG A 259 4.19 -9.21 -8.15
CA ARG A 259 3.66 -10.46 -8.69
C ARG A 259 4.03 -10.65 -10.15
N MET A 260 4.23 -11.90 -10.52
CA MET A 260 4.63 -12.32 -11.86
C MET A 260 3.85 -13.56 -12.28
N GLY A 261 3.46 -13.58 -13.55
CA GLY A 261 2.90 -14.73 -14.24
C GLY A 261 3.89 -15.38 -15.19
N LEU A 262 3.47 -16.51 -15.78
CA LEU A 262 4.18 -17.15 -16.89
C LEU A 262 3.16 -17.56 -17.95
N ASP A 263 3.58 -17.47 -19.22
CA ASP A 263 2.87 -18.11 -20.31
C ASP A 263 3.42 -19.53 -20.54
N PRO A 264 2.66 -20.60 -20.24
CA PRO A 264 3.12 -21.97 -20.44
C PRO A 264 3.44 -22.30 -21.91
N LYS A 265 2.86 -21.58 -22.88
CA LYS A 265 3.11 -21.81 -24.32
C LYS A 265 4.48 -21.29 -24.73
N THR A 266 4.87 -20.09 -24.30
CA THR A 266 6.10 -19.43 -24.75
C THR A 266 7.25 -19.51 -23.75
N GLY A 267 6.95 -19.65 -22.45
CA GLY A 267 7.92 -19.52 -21.36
C GLY A 267 8.26 -18.07 -21.02
N TYR A 268 7.52 -17.08 -21.55
CA TYR A 268 7.74 -15.67 -21.24
C TYR A 268 7.09 -15.28 -19.91
N PRO A 269 7.82 -14.56 -19.03
CA PRO A 269 7.24 -14.00 -17.82
C PRO A 269 6.36 -12.78 -18.12
N LEU A 270 5.32 -12.61 -17.31
CA LEU A 270 4.42 -11.46 -17.33
C LEU A 270 4.63 -10.71 -16.02
N VAL A 271 5.05 -9.46 -16.08
CA VAL A 271 5.52 -8.70 -14.92
C VAL A 271 4.63 -7.50 -14.72
N ALA A 272 4.12 -7.33 -13.50
CA ALA A 272 3.43 -6.12 -13.07
C ALA A 272 4.37 -5.32 -12.16
N ASN A 273 4.62 -4.05 -12.48
CA ASN A 273 5.56 -3.21 -11.77
C ASN A 273 4.84 -2.01 -11.14
N TYR A 274 4.91 -1.88 -9.81
CA TYR A 274 4.33 -0.73 -9.12
C TYR A 274 5.15 0.53 -9.44
N GLY A 275 4.45 1.60 -9.77
CA GLY A 275 5.01 2.91 -10.06
C GLY A 275 5.27 3.77 -8.82
N PRO A 276 5.78 5.00 -9.01
CA PRO A 276 5.98 5.95 -7.92
C PRO A 276 4.67 6.65 -7.53
N ASP A 277 4.67 7.44 -6.45
CA ASP A 277 3.44 7.85 -5.77
C ASP A 277 2.98 9.29 -6.10
N ALA A 278 3.68 10.01 -7.00
CA ALA A 278 3.34 11.38 -7.36
C ALA A 278 2.00 11.46 -8.09
N PRO A 279 0.97 12.16 -7.58
CA PRO A 279 -0.35 12.16 -8.20
C PRO A 279 -0.40 12.90 -9.54
N ASN A 280 0.54 13.81 -9.79
CA ASN A 280 0.57 14.67 -10.97
C ASN A 280 1.96 14.75 -11.59
N ALA A 281 2.02 14.98 -12.90
CA ALA A 281 3.28 15.19 -13.60
C ALA A 281 3.85 16.56 -13.25
N SER A 282 5.18 16.68 -13.22
CA SER A 282 5.88 17.92 -12.92
C SER A 282 6.96 18.20 -13.97
N SER A 283 6.98 19.43 -14.47
CA SER A 283 8.02 19.89 -15.40
C SER A 283 9.42 19.92 -14.78
N THR A 284 9.51 19.98 -13.44
CA THR A 284 10.78 20.02 -12.70
C THR A 284 11.17 18.66 -12.15
N ARG A 285 10.25 17.71 -11.97
CA ARG A 285 10.57 16.38 -11.41
C ARG A 285 10.46 15.24 -12.43
N GLY A 286 9.40 15.22 -13.23
CA GLY A 286 9.14 14.16 -14.19
C GLY A 286 7.68 13.69 -14.19
N PRO A 287 7.43 12.49 -14.72
CA PRO A 287 6.09 11.90 -14.84
C PRO A 287 5.40 11.67 -13.49
N GLN A 288 4.07 11.55 -13.54
CA GLN A 288 3.24 11.12 -12.41
C GLN A 288 3.35 9.62 -12.14
N ASN A 289 2.68 9.16 -11.08
CA ASN A 289 2.41 7.76 -10.78
C ASN A 289 2.06 7.03 -12.06
N THR A 290 2.86 6.05 -12.43
CA THR A 290 2.67 5.26 -13.64
C THR A 290 3.09 3.86 -13.30
N VAL A 291 2.13 2.94 -13.31
CA VAL A 291 2.36 1.53 -13.03
C VAL A 291 2.27 0.75 -14.33
N GLU A 292 2.96 -0.39 -14.40
CA GLU A 292 3.22 -1.07 -15.66
C GLU A 292 2.81 -2.54 -15.60
N TRP A 293 2.48 -3.08 -16.75
CA TRP A 293 2.35 -4.51 -16.98
C TRP A 293 2.96 -4.87 -18.33
N ASP A 294 3.83 -5.89 -18.34
CA ASP A 294 4.64 -6.24 -19.49
C ASP A 294 4.73 -7.74 -19.73
N VAL A 295 4.65 -8.14 -21.00
CA VAL A 295 5.17 -9.42 -21.46
C VAL A 295 6.67 -9.29 -21.73
N VAL A 296 7.48 -9.88 -20.87
CA VAL A 296 8.94 -9.78 -20.93
C VAL A 296 9.50 -10.87 -21.85
N SER A 297 9.29 -10.70 -23.15
CA SER A 297 9.67 -11.70 -24.18
C SER A 297 11.13 -11.64 -24.64
N LYS A 298 11.90 -10.64 -24.17
CA LYS A 298 13.31 -10.42 -24.49
C LYS A 298 14.02 -9.75 -23.31
N PRO A 299 15.33 -9.96 -23.11
CA PRO A 299 16.06 -9.28 -22.05
C PRO A 299 16.17 -7.77 -22.35
N GLY A 300 16.20 -6.94 -21.31
CA GLY A 300 16.29 -5.49 -21.50
C GLY A 300 16.25 -4.64 -20.24
N ASN A 301 16.08 -3.33 -20.44
CA ASN A 301 15.96 -2.35 -19.37
C ASN A 301 14.53 -1.80 -19.38
N ALA A 302 13.75 -2.05 -18.32
CA ALA A 302 12.40 -1.52 -18.13
C ALA A 302 12.38 -0.02 -17.76
N GLY A 303 13.54 0.56 -17.43
CA GLY A 303 13.75 2.01 -17.42
C GLY A 303 13.82 2.66 -16.04
N TRP A 304 13.21 2.08 -15.00
CA TRP A 304 13.29 2.62 -13.64
C TRP A 304 14.76 2.65 -13.15
N PRO A 305 15.23 3.69 -12.44
CA PRO A 305 14.51 4.87 -11.94
C PRO A 305 14.53 6.09 -12.87
N PHE A 306 15.00 5.93 -14.11
CA PHE A 306 15.25 7.04 -15.03
C PHE A 306 14.07 7.34 -15.94
N CYS A 307 13.31 6.29 -16.27
CA CYS A 307 12.22 6.28 -17.24
C CYS A 307 11.05 5.45 -16.68
N VAL A 308 9.83 5.73 -17.15
CA VAL A 308 8.62 4.98 -16.80
C VAL A 308 7.60 4.99 -17.94
N GLY A 309 6.70 4.03 -17.96
CA GLY A 309 5.60 3.85 -18.90
C GLY A 309 6.09 3.78 -20.34
N PRO A 310 5.61 4.64 -21.25
CA PRO A 310 6.04 4.64 -22.65
C PRO A 310 7.43 5.31 -22.84
N ASN A 311 8.38 5.09 -21.93
CA ASN A 311 9.68 5.76 -21.84
C ASN A 311 9.62 7.27 -21.54
N LEU A 312 8.70 7.69 -20.67
CA LEU A 312 8.70 9.06 -20.14
C LEU A 312 9.89 9.26 -19.19
N ALA A 313 10.68 10.30 -19.42
CA ALA A 313 11.92 10.55 -18.69
C ALA A 313 11.70 11.40 -17.43
N TYR A 314 12.32 10.99 -16.32
CA TYR A 314 12.52 11.86 -15.15
C TYR A 314 13.60 12.91 -15.42
N ASN A 315 13.57 13.99 -14.65
CA ASN A 315 14.65 14.96 -14.64
C ASN A 315 15.77 14.48 -13.72
N ARG A 316 17.02 14.81 -14.07
CA ARG A 316 18.09 14.81 -13.07
C ARG A 316 17.71 15.80 -11.98
N TYR A 317 17.72 15.37 -10.72
CA TYR A 317 17.28 16.19 -9.61
C TYR A 317 18.33 16.17 -8.50
N ASP A 318 18.80 17.35 -8.10
CA ASP A 318 19.73 17.51 -6.99
C ASP A 318 18.96 17.73 -5.69
N PHE A 319 18.89 16.69 -4.86
CA PHE A 319 18.20 16.72 -3.56
C PHE A 319 18.88 17.61 -2.51
N GLY A 320 20.13 18.04 -2.72
CA GLY A 320 20.82 18.98 -1.84
C GLY A 320 20.45 20.44 -2.12
N THR A 321 20.23 20.78 -3.39
CA THR A 321 19.96 22.16 -3.83
C THR A 321 18.51 22.38 -4.25
N GLY A 322 17.75 21.32 -4.49
CA GLY A 322 16.41 21.35 -5.07
C GLY A 322 16.39 21.66 -6.57
N ALA A 323 17.55 21.67 -7.24
CA ALA A 323 17.69 22.06 -8.64
C ALA A 323 17.39 20.89 -9.58
N SER A 324 16.64 21.18 -10.65
CA SER A 324 16.37 20.24 -11.74
C SER A 324 17.29 20.48 -12.93
N GLY A 325 17.88 19.40 -13.44
CA GLY A 325 18.69 19.36 -14.64
C GLY A 325 17.93 18.79 -15.85
N ALA A 326 18.69 18.37 -16.86
CA ALA A 326 18.14 17.76 -18.06
C ALA A 326 17.46 16.41 -17.77
N GLN A 327 16.50 16.05 -18.63
CA GLN A 327 15.88 14.73 -18.64
C GLN A 327 16.89 13.62 -18.96
N PHE A 328 16.62 12.41 -18.43
CA PHE A 328 17.40 11.22 -18.79
C PHE A 328 17.14 10.80 -20.25
N ASP A 329 18.19 10.27 -20.90
CA ASP A 329 18.13 9.74 -22.27
C ASP A 329 17.61 8.30 -22.28
N CYS A 330 16.28 8.12 -22.28
CA CYS A 330 15.66 6.80 -22.26
C CYS A 330 15.98 5.99 -23.53
N ALA A 331 15.91 6.63 -24.71
CA ALA A 331 16.06 5.96 -26.00
C ALA A 331 17.51 5.60 -26.32
N GLY A 332 18.47 6.44 -25.94
CA GLY A 332 19.90 6.17 -26.11
C GLY A 332 20.53 5.42 -24.93
N GLY A 333 19.76 5.13 -23.87
CA GLY A 333 20.22 4.47 -22.65
C GLY A 333 20.59 5.48 -21.55
N PRO A 334 19.95 5.47 -20.38
CA PRO A 334 20.26 6.44 -19.34
C PRO A 334 21.69 6.29 -18.81
N THR A 335 22.26 7.39 -18.33
CA THR A 335 23.58 7.42 -17.68
C THR A 335 23.40 7.46 -16.17
N ASN A 336 23.78 6.38 -15.50
CA ASN A 336 23.81 6.27 -14.04
C ASN A 336 25.14 6.83 -13.50
N SER A 337 25.06 8.06 -12.99
CA SER A 337 26.20 8.79 -12.43
C SER A 337 26.23 8.78 -10.90
N SER A 338 25.37 8.00 -10.25
CA SER A 338 25.32 7.94 -8.79
C SER A 338 26.66 7.49 -8.21
N PRO A 339 27.12 8.09 -7.10
CA PRO A 339 28.30 7.63 -6.37
C PRO A 339 28.12 6.22 -5.78
N ASN A 340 26.88 5.73 -5.70
CA ASN A 340 26.54 4.40 -5.20
C ASN A 340 26.46 3.33 -6.31
N ASN A 341 26.68 3.71 -7.58
CA ASN A 341 26.67 2.78 -8.70
C ASN A 341 27.99 1.97 -8.75
N THR A 342 27.87 0.65 -8.68
CA THR A 342 28.97 -0.31 -8.84
C THR A 342 28.93 -1.08 -10.17
N GLY A 343 27.97 -0.72 -11.03
CA GLY A 343 27.72 -1.31 -12.33
C GLY A 343 28.25 -0.47 -13.50
N LEU A 344 27.63 -0.65 -14.66
CA LEU A 344 27.89 0.17 -15.83
C LEU A 344 27.36 1.59 -15.62
N THR A 345 28.12 2.58 -16.09
CA THR A 345 27.70 3.99 -16.07
C THR A 345 26.71 4.30 -17.20
N LYS A 346 26.89 3.71 -18.38
CA LYS A 346 25.96 3.83 -19.50
C LYS A 346 25.13 2.54 -19.57
N LEU A 347 23.81 2.69 -19.47
CA LEU A 347 22.88 1.57 -19.43
C LEU A 347 22.34 1.24 -20.83
N PRO A 348 21.81 0.02 -21.04
CA PRO A 348 21.02 -0.29 -22.23
C PRO A 348 19.82 0.68 -22.37
N PRO A 349 19.39 0.97 -23.61
CA PRO A 349 18.14 1.69 -23.88
C PRO A 349 16.95 1.13 -23.11
N ALA A 350 16.11 2.03 -22.59
CA ALA A 350 14.87 1.66 -21.94
C ALA A 350 13.88 1.11 -22.99
N ILE A 351 13.17 0.05 -22.64
CA ILE A 351 12.09 -0.55 -23.42
C ILE A 351 10.78 0.04 -22.91
N PRO A 352 9.92 0.60 -23.78
CA PRO A 352 8.65 1.16 -23.33
C PRO A 352 7.74 0.04 -22.82
N ALA A 353 7.01 0.36 -21.74
CA ALA A 353 5.98 -0.53 -21.20
C ALA A 353 4.88 -0.78 -22.23
N GLN A 354 4.39 -2.01 -22.26
CA GLN A 354 3.34 -2.47 -23.15
C GLN A 354 1.96 -2.02 -22.69
N VAL A 355 1.70 -2.12 -21.38
CA VAL A 355 0.51 -1.58 -20.73
C VAL A 355 0.98 -0.72 -19.56
N TYR A 356 0.43 0.50 -19.46
CA TYR A 356 0.70 1.40 -18.35
C TYR A 356 -0.57 2.15 -17.97
N TYR A 357 -0.71 2.51 -16.70
CA TYR A 357 -1.86 3.28 -16.21
C TYR A 357 -1.51 4.03 -14.91
N HIS A 358 -2.45 4.84 -14.43
CA HIS A 358 -2.26 5.75 -13.30
C HIS A 358 -3.30 5.48 -12.19
N TYR A 359 -3.21 6.19 -11.07
CA TYR A 359 -4.27 6.18 -10.06
C TYR A 359 -5.64 6.54 -10.66
N GLN A 360 -5.69 7.60 -11.46
CA GLN A 360 -6.88 8.01 -12.19
C GLN A 360 -6.93 7.35 -13.56
N ALA A 361 -8.14 7.04 -14.05
CA ALA A 361 -8.31 6.50 -15.39
C ALA A 361 -7.79 7.49 -16.45
N ASP A 362 -7.04 6.98 -17.43
CA ASP A 362 -6.59 7.76 -18.60
C ASP A 362 -7.51 7.46 -19.80
N PRO A 363 -8.38 8.40 -20.21
CA PRO A 363 -9.29 8.18 -21.35
C PRO A 363 -8.57 7.93 -22.68
N ALA A 364 -7.30 8.34 -22.81
CA ALA A 364 -6.51 8.20 -24.03
C ALA A 364 -5.73 6.88 -24.08
N HIS A 365 -5.37 6.30 -22.93
CA HIS A 365 -4.55 5.09 -22.85
C HIS A 365 -5.10 4.13 -21.80
N PHE A 366 -5.49 2.93 -22.24
CA PHE A 366 -6.02 1.87 -21.37
C PHE A 366 -7.13 2.37 -20.42
N PRO A 367 -8.22 2.97 -20.95
CA PRO A 367 -9.25 3.65 -20.14
C PRO A 367 -10.01 2.73 -19.17
N GLN A 368 -9.84 1.41 -19.31
CA GLN A 368 -10.39 0.41 -18.40
C GLN A 368 -9.59 0.29 -17.09
N LEU A 369 -8.36 0.80 -17.01
CA LEU A 369 -7.45 0.59 -15.89
C LEU A 369 -7.27 1.87 -15.07
N SER A 370 -7.26 1.72 -13.74
CA SER A 370 -6.98 2.75 -12.73
C SER A 370 -6.65 2.07 -11.39
N GLY A 371 -6.06 2.77 -10.42
CA GLY A 371 -5.88 2.26 -9.04
C GLY A 371 -4.44 2.12 -8.54
N GLY A 372 -3.46 1.83 -9.42
CA GLY A 372 -2.04 1.94 -9.11
C GLY A 372 -1.37 0.77 -8.34
N ALA A 373 -2.00 -0.41 -8.24
CA ALA A 373 -1.45 -1.57 -7.53
C ALA A 373 -1.49 -2.86 -8.38
N PRO A 374 -0.75 -2.91 -9.51
CA PRO A 374 -0.89 -3.95 -10.52
C PRO A 374 -0.40 -5.32 -10.04
N MET A 375 -1.13 -6.38 -10.39
CA MET A 375 -0.79 -7.77 -10.09
C MET A 375 -0.81 -8.60 -11.36
N ALA A 376 0.33 -9.16 -11.75
CA ALA A 376 0.42 -10.05 -12.91
C ALA A 376 0.23 -11.51 -12.50
N GLY A 377 -0.46 -12.29 -13.34
CA GLY A 377 -0.50 -13.74 -13.19
C GLY A 377 -0.56 -14.48 -14.53
N PRO A 378 -1.00 -15.76 -14.53
CA PRO A 378 -0.73 -16.71 -15.59
C PRO A 378 -1.53 -16.43 -16.86
N VAL A 379 -1.06 -17.00 -17.96
CA VAL A 379 -1.84 -17.13 -19.19
C VAL A 379 -2.61 -18.45 -19.19
N TYR A 380 -3.91 -18.38 -19.45
CA TYR A 380 -4.70 -19.59 -19.67
C TYR A 380 -4.34 -20.22 -21.00
N ARG A 381 -4.03 -21.51 -20.99
CA ARG A 381 -3.77 -22.31 -22.21
C ARG A 381 -4.74 -23.47 -22.25
N PHE A 382 -5.68 -23.42 -23.19
CA PHE A 382 -6.74 -24.41 -23.29
C PHE A 382 -6.17 -25.75 -23.78
N ASP A 383 -6.47 -26.81 -23.03
CA ASP A 383 -6.21 -28.18 -23.46
C ASP A 383 -7.54 -28.89 -23.77
N PRO A 384 -7.84 -29.20 -25.05
CA PRO A 384 -9.04 -29.94 -25.41
C PRO A 384 -9.08 -31.34 -24.77
N ASN A 385 -7.93 -31.95 -24.50
CA ASN A 385 -7.81 -33.30 -23.98
C ASN A 385 -7.85 -33.38 -22.46
N LEU A 386 -7.77 -32.24 -21.76
CA LEU A 386 -7.88 -32.20 -20.30
C LEU A 386 -9.27 -32.66 -19.86
N ALA A 387 -9.33 -33.81 -19.19
CA ALA A 387 -10.56 -34.35 -18.63
C ALA A 387 -10.89 -33.68 -17.29
N SER A 388 -11.49 -32.50 -17.36
CA SER A 388 -11.91 -31.73 -16.18
C SER A 388 -13.24 -31.04 -16.45
N ALA A 389 -14.19 -31.22 -15.52
CA ALA A 389 -15.51 -30.59 -15.58
C ALA A 389 -15.50 -29.11 -15.17
N ARG A 390 -14.36 -28.60 -14.68
CA ARG A 390 -14.18 -27.23 -14.18
C ARG A 390 -13.21 -26.39 -15.01
N LYS A 391 -12.56 -26.99 -16.02
CA LYS A 391 -11.60 -26.29 -16.88
C LYS A 391 -12.29 -25.15 -17.62
N TRP A 392 -11.60 -24.02 -17.74
CA TRP A 392 -12.12 -22.89 -18.49
C TRP A 392 -12.26 -23.22 -19.99
N PRO A 393 -13.15 -22.51 -20.72
CA PRO A 393 -13.41 -22.81 -22.13
C PRO A 393 -12.31 -22.25 -23.04
N ALA A 394 -12.30 -22.72 -24.30
CA ALA A 394 -11.33 -22.31 -25.31
C ALA A 394 -11.33 -20.80 -25.61
N ASP A 395 -12.42 -20.10 -25.30
CA ASP A 395 -12.55 -18.64 -25.45
C ASP A 395 -11.54 -17.84 -24.61
N PHE A 396 -10.97 -18.47 -23.56
CA PHE A 396 -9.91 -17.89 -22.74
C PHE A 396 -8.50 -18.26 -23.20
N ASP A 397 -8.32 -19.07 -24.25
CA ASP A 397 -6.98 -19.49 -24.68
C ASP A 397 -6.10 -18.29 -25.06
N GLY A 398 -4.95 -18.21 -24.42
CA GLY A 398 -3.99 -17.12 -24.61
C GLY A 398 -4.32 -15.82 -23.94
N ARG A 399 -5.27 -15.81 -23.00
CA ARG A 399 -5.52 -14.64 -22.17
C ARG A 399 -4.75 -14.72 -20.86
N ALA A 400 -4.00 -13.66 -20.56
CA ALA A 400 -3.38 -13.46 -19.25
C ALA A 400 -4.44 -13.02 -18.22
N VAL A 401 -4.22 -13.37 -16.96
CA VAL A 401 -4.98 -12.82 -15.83
C VAL A 401 -4.20 -11.67 -15.23
N PHE A 402 -4.91 -10.60 -14.90
CA PHE A 402 -4.39 -9.42 -14.23
C PHE A 402 -5.35 -9.02 -13.11
N ALA A 403 -4.83 -8.51 -12.01
CA ALA A 403 -5.65 -7.91 -10.95
C ALA A 403 -5.11 -6.54 -10.58
N GLU A 404 -6.02 -5.68 -10.15
CA GLU A 404 -5.73 -4.39 -9.56
C GLU A 404 -6.08 -4.50 -8.06
N TRP A 405 -5.06 -4.44 -7.21
CA TRP A 405 -5.21 -4.77 -5.80
C TRP A 405 -6.03 -3.73 -5.02
N ASN A 406 -5.85 -2.42 -5.28
CA ASN A 406 -6.56 -1.37 -4.56
C ASN A 406 -8.07 -1.41 -4.85
N THR A 407 -8.44 -1.65 -6.12
CA THR A 407 -9.85 -1.69 -6.55
C THR A 407 -10.50 -3.08 -6.44
N SER A 408 -9.72 -4.12 -6.13
CA SER A 408 -10.13 -5.53 -6.19
C SER A 408 -10.65 -5.99 -7.57
N ALA A 409 -10.41 -5.22 -8.62
CA ALA A 409 -10.86 -5.54 -9.97
C ALA A 409 -9.93 -6.57 -10.62
N MET A 410 -10.50 -7.50 -11.40
CA MET A 410 -9.73 -8.42 -12.24
C MET A 410 -9.98 -8.14 -13.71
N TYR A 411 -8.95 -8.36 -14.53
CA TYR A 411 -8.98 -8.20 -15.98
C TYR A 411 -8.32 -9.39 -16.66
N THR A 412 -8.59 -9.51 -17.96
CA THR A 412 -7.95 -10.49 -18.81
C THR A 412 -7.39 -9.86 -20.07
N PHE A 413 -6.12 -10.11 -20.35
CA PHE A 413 -5.40 -9.50 -21.46
C PHE A 413 -5.18 -10.55 -22.56
N GLN A 414 -5.80 -10.38 -23.73
CA GLN A 414 -5.61 -11.31 -24.85
C GLN A 414 -4.23 -11.09 -25.47
N LEU A 415 -3.41 -12.14 -25.47
CA LEU A 415 -2.13 -12.12 -26.17
C LEU A 415 -2.28 -12.50 -27.64
N ASP A 416 -1.42 -11.95 -28.49
CA ASP A 416 -1.28 -12.35 -29.89
C ASP A 416 -0.79 -13.81 -30.02
N GLY A 417 -0.80 -14.35 -31.25
CA GLY A 417 -0.43 -15.75 -31.48
C GLY A 417 1.00 -16.12 -31.05
N ASN A 418 1.90 -15.12 -31.05
CA ASN A 418 3.28 -15.23 -30.61
C ASN A 418 3.44 -15.12 -29.09
N GLY A 419 2.40 -14.68 -28.38
CA GLY A 419 2.44 -14.43 -26.94
C GLY A 419 3.37 -13.28 -26.57
N THR A 420 3.52 -12.27 -27.44
CA THR A 420 4.42 -11.13 -27.22
C THR A 420 3.69 -9.80 -27.11
N ASN A 421 2.45 -9.71 -27.62
CA ASN A 421 1.67 -8.48 -27.59
C ASN A 421 0.28 -8.63 -27.01
N VAL A 422 -0.16 -7.63 -26.24
CA VAL A 422 -1.57 -7.48 -25.82
C VAL A 422 -2.39 -6.94 -26.99
N THR A 423 -3.53 -7.57 -27.24
CA THR A 423 -4.44 -7.23 -28.34
C THR A 423 -5.81 -6.74 -27.86
N SER A 424 -6.25 -7.15 -26.67
CA SER A 424 -7.41 -6.61 -25.99
C SER A 424 -7.26 -6.72 -24.47
N ILE A 425 -7.96 -5.83 -23.75
CA ILE A 425 -8.10 -5.84 -22.30
C ILE A 425 -9.60 -5.84 -22.00
N ASP A 426 -10.04 -6.88 -21.30
CA ASP A 426 -11.45 -7.09 -20.95
C ASP A 426 -11.56 -7.28 -19.43
N PRO A 427 -12.60 -6.76 -18.76
CA PRO A 427 -12.89 -7.11 -17.37
C PRO A 427 -13.04 -8.63 -17.22
N LEU A 428 -12.50 -9.20 -16.14
CA LEU A 428 -12.60 -10.62 -15.84
C LEU A 428 -13.62 -10.84 -14.73
N LEU A 429 -14.76 -11.44 -15.09
CA LEU A 429 -15.83 -11.82 -14.17
C LEU A 429 -16.32 -10.64 -13.28
N PRO A 430 -16.74 -9.50 -13.87
CA PRO A 430 -17.08 -8.28 -13.13
C PRO A 430 -18.22 -8.43 -12.10
N SER A 431 -19.06 -9.48 -12.20
CA SER A 431 -20.10 -9.77 -11.21
C SER A 431 -19.63 -10.67 -10.06
N VAL A 432 -18.43 -11.26 -10.16
CA VAL A 432 -17.81 -12.02 -9.08
C VAL A 432 -17.07 -11.04 -8.17
N LYS A 433 -17.50 -10.96 -6.91
CA LYS A 433 -16.80 -10.15 -5.92
C LYS A 433 -15.46 -10.79 -5.59
N PHE A 434 -14.38 -10.07 -5.85
CA PHE A 434 -13.06 -10.38 -5.30
C PHE A 434 -12.68 -9.41 -4.17
N ASN A 435 -11.84 -9.85 -3.25
CA ASN A 435 -11.33 -9.09 -2.11
C ASN A 435 -9.80 -9.02 -2.20
N ARG A 436 -9.30 -7.99 -2.90
CA ARG A 436 -7.87 -7.70 -3.08
C ARG A 436 -7.06 -8.95 -3.48
N PRO A 437 -7.22 -9.47 -4.72
CA PRO A 437 -6.50 -10.65 -5.20
C PRO A 437 -4.98 -10.51 -5.01
N MET A 438 -4.39 -11.44 -4.28
CA MET A 438 -2.99 -11.38 -3.84
C MET A 438 -2.06 -12.27 -4.67
N ASP A 439 -2.54 -13.43 -5.13
CA ASP A 439 -1.84 -14.31 -6.08
C ASP A 439 -2.86 -15.21 -6.80
N PHE A 440 -2.54 -15.69 -8.00
CA PHE A 440 -3.46 -16.53 -8.77
C PHE A 440 -2.74 -17.44 -9.75
N LYS A 441 -3.20 -18.69 -9.87
CA LYS A 441 -2.55 -19.76 -10.66
C LYS A 441 -3.61 -20.63 -11.34
N PHE A 442 -3.33 -21.11 -12.56
CA PHE A 442 -4.13 -22.20 -13.14
C PHE A 442 -3.63 -23.55 -12.63
N GLY A 443 -4.53 -24.34 -12.05
CA GLY A 443 -4.24 -25.70 -11.64
C GLY A 443 -4.14 -26.68 -12.82
N ALA A 444 -3.64 -27.89 -12.57
CA ALA A 444 -3.62 -28.95 -13.58
C ALA A 444 -5.04 -29.41 -14.01
N ASP A 445 -6.05 -29.07 -13.21
CA ASP A 445 -7.48 -29.25 -13.51
C ASP A 445 -8.07 -28.15 -14.41
N GLY A 446 -7.28 -27.13 -14.78
CA GLY A 446 -7.68 -26.05 -15.66
C GLY A 446 -8.59 -25.00 -15.01
N ALA A 447 -8.76 -25.03 -13.69
CA ALA A 447 -9.45 -23.97 -12.93
C ALA A 447 -8.45 -22.89 -12.47
N LEU A 448 -8.94 -21.67 -12.28
CA LEU A 448 -8.15 -20.57 -11.72
C LEU A 448 -8.23 -20.63 -10.19
N TYR A 449 -7.09 -20.70 -9.52
CA TYR A 449 -6.99 -20.57 -8.07
C TYR A 449 -6.62 -19.13 -7.76
N VAL A 450 -7.21 -18.55 -6.71
CA VAL A 450 -6.98 -17.16 -6.28
C VAL A 450 -6.72 -17.13 -4.77
N ILE A 451 -5.69 -16.40 -4.35
CA ILE A 451 -5.55 -15.93 -2.96
C ILE A 451 -6.23 -14.58 -2.86
N GLU A 452 -7.09 -14.41 -1.86
CA GLU A 452 -7.68 -13.13 -1.49
C GLU A 452 -7.09 -12.66 -0.17
N TRP A 453 -6.55 -11.44 -0.15
CA TRP A 453 -5.99 -10.84 1.06
C TRP A 453 -7.06 -10.47 2.09
N GLY A 454 -8.27 -10.15 1.64
CA GLY A 454 -9.34 -9.62 2.49
C GLY A 454 -9.38 -8.09 2.52
N THR A 455 -10.29 -7.54 3.31
CA THR A 455 -10.59 -6.08 3.33
C THR A 455 -9.72 -5.27 4.30
N GLY A 456 -8.99 -5.92 5.22
CA GLY A 456 -8.15 -5.24 6.21
C GLY A 456 -6.67 -5.09 5.81
N TYR A 457 -5.93 -4.35 6.64
CA TYR A 457 -4.66 -3.69 6.29
C TYR A 457 -3.42 -4.47 6.75
N GLY A 458 -3.43 -4.96 8.00
CA GLY A 458 -2.29 -5.63 8.64
C GLY A 458 -2.17 -7.13 8.34
N GLY A 459 -3.10 -7.65 7.54
CA GLY A 459 -3.31 -9.09 7.35
C GLY A 459 -4.15 -9.70 8.48
N GLY A 460 -4.27 -11.04 8.52
CA GLY A 460 -5.08 -11.76 9.51
C GLY A 460 -6.57 -11.52 9.29
N ASN A 461 -6.94 -11.13 8.08
CA ASN A 461 -8.28 -10.70 7.75
C ASN A 461 -9.25 -11.89 7.81
N SER A 462 -10.36 -11.74 8.52
CA SER A 462 -11.37 -12.80 8.65
C SER A 462 -12.07 -13.15 7.32
N ASP A 463 -11.92 -12.29 6.32
CA ASP A 463 -12.43 -12.45 4.96
C ASP A 463 -11.33 -12.72 3.92
N ALA A 464 -10.11 -13.04 4.37
CA ALA A 464 -9.07 -13.61 3.51
C ALA A 464 -9.40 -15.07 3.15
N SER A 465 -9.00 -15.51 1.96
CA SER A 465 -9.33 -16.86 1.50
C SER A 465 -8.38 -17.40 0.44
N ILE A 466 -8.39 -18.73 0.31
CA ILE A 466 -7.91 -19.45 -0.87
C ILE A 466 -9.15 -19.93 -1.62
N ASP A 467 -9.31 -19.50 -2.85
CA ASP A 467 -10.47 -19.77 -3.69
C ASP A 467 -10.09 -20.47 -4.99
N ARG A 468 -11.08 -21.12 -5.60
CA ARG A 468 -11.00 -21.69 -6.94
C ARG A 468 -12.19 -21.22 -7.77
N VAL A 469 -11.93 -20.77 -8.98
CA VAL A 469 -12.94 -20.32 -9.94
C VAL A 469 -13.13 -21.40 -11.00
N ASP A 470 -14.26 -22.10 -10.90
CA ASP A 470 -14.65 -23.20 -11.76
C ASP A 470 -15.48 -22.69 -12.95
N TYR A 471 -15.27 -23.23 -14.14
CA TYR A 471 -16.21 -23.08 -15.25
C TYR A 471 -17.26 -24.20 -15.20
N LEU A 472 -18.54 -23.85 -15.24
CA LEU A 472 -19.63 -24.80 -15.04
C LEU A 472 -19.96 -25.61 -16.30
N GLY A 473 -19.66 -25.12 -17.50
CA GLY A 473 -19.85 -25.87 -18.76
C GLY A 473 -21.27 -26.40 -19.04
N GLY A 474 -22.29 -25.90 -18.33
CA GLY A 474 -23.66 -26.43 -18.35
C GLY A 474 -23.98 -27.48 -17.28
N GLY A 475 -23.01 -27.86 -16.44
CA GLY A 475 -23.21 -28.63 -15.21
C GLY A 475 -23.88 -27.80 -14.10
N SER A 476 -24.35 -28.51 -13.06
CA SER A 476 -24.88 -27.86 -11.86
C SER A 476 -23.75 -27.16 -11.11
N ALA A 477 -24.00 -25.92 -10.67
CA ALA A 477 -23.14 -25.27 -9.70
C ALA A 477 -22.98 -26.17 -8.45
N ALA A 478 -21.78 -26.19 -7.87
CA ALA A 478 -21.56 -26.82 -6.59
C ALA A 478 -22.34 -26.05 -5.51
N PRO A 479 -22.89 -26.73 -4.49
CA PRO A 479 -23.41 -26.01 -3.34
C PRO A 479 -22.28 -25.27 -2.61
N VAL A 480 -22.58 -24.11 -2.05
CA VAL A 480 -21.68 -23.37 -1.17
C VAL A 480 -21.84 -23.94 0.24
N ALA A 481 -20.79 -24.58 0.75
CA ALA A 481 -20.76 -25.03 2.14
C ALA A 481 -20.41 -23.87 3.07
N LYS A 482 -21.08 -23.77 4.20
CA LYS A 482 -20.71 -22.87 5.29
C LYS A 482 -20.65 -23.66 6.58
N ALA A 483 -19.46 -23.76 7.14
CA ALA A 483 -19.19 -24.42 8.41
C ALA A 483 -18.82 -23.37 9.46
N THR A 484 -19.42 -23.47 10.64
CA THR A 484 -19.08 -22.64 11.79
C THR A 484 -19.08 -23.51 13.05
N ALA A 485 -18.32 -23.09 14.05
CA ALA A 485 -18.28 -23.68 15.37
C ALA A 485 -18.53 -22.59 16.42
N ASP A 486 -19.18 -22.92 17.53
CA ASP A 486 -19.35 -22.00 18.66
C ASP A 486 -18.04 -21.69 19.39
N ARG A 487 -17.04 -22.56 19.26
CA ARG A 487 -15.66 -22.37 19.69
C ARG A 487 -14.70 -23.25 18.88
N THR A 488 -13.51 -22.74 18.63
CA THR A 488 -12.44 -23.46 17.90
C THR A 488 -11.27 -23.86 18.80
N SER A 489 -11.25 -23.40 20.04
CA SER A 489 -10.25 -23.77 21.04
C SER A 489 -10.84 -23.79 22.45
N GLY A 490 -10.14 -24.42 23.38
CA GLY A 490 -10.54 -24.50 24.78
C GLY A 490 -9.96 -25.72 25.50
N PRO A 491 -10.20 -25.85 26.83
CA PRO A 491 -9.71 -26.98 27.61
C PRO A 491 -10.35 -28.30 27.16
N ALA A 492 -9.59 -29.40 27.27
CA ALA A 492 -10.06 -30.75 26.95
C ALA A 492 -10.72 -31.42 28.18
N PRO A 493 -11.82 -32.20 28.00
CA PRO A 493 -12.51 -32.43 26.74
C PRO A 493 -13.28 -31.20 26.26
N LEU A 494 -13.19 -30.89 24.96
CA LEU A 494 -13.79 -29.70 24.37
C LEU A 494 -15.08 -30.08 23.64
N THR A 495 -16.24 -29.68 24.18
CA THR A 495 -17.51 -29.80 23.46
C THR A 495 -17.68 -28.62 22.51
N VAL A 496 -17.96 -28.91 21.24
CA VAL A 496 -18.15 -27.95 20.15
C VAL A 496 -19.50 -28.18 19.50
N ASN A 497 -20.28 -27.11 19.32
CA ASN A 497 -21.51 -27.12 18.54
C ASN A 497 -21.21 -26.58 17.16
N PHE A 498 -21.35 -27.44 16.15
CA PHE A 498 -21.17 -27.08 14.76
C PHE A 498 -22.49 -26.63 14.14
N SER A 499 -22.38 -25.74 13.16
CA SER A 499 -23.52 -25.27 12.36
C SER A 499 -23.17 -25.23 10.88
N GLY A 500 -24.03 -25.88 10.09
CA GLY A 500 -24.03 -25.82 8.63
C GLY A 500 -24.88 -24.67 8.08
N ALA A 501 -25.37 -23.77 8.94
CA ALA A 501 -26.27 -22.69 8.56
C ALA A 501 -25.62 -21.73 7.57
N GLY A 502 -26.39 -21.30 6.57
CA GLY A 502 -25.90 -20.48 5.47
C GLY A 502 -25.27 -21.28 4.32
N SER A 503 -25.15 -22.61 4.44
CA SER A 503 -24.89 -23.46 3.28
C SER A 503 -26.07 -23.37 2.31
N ALA A 504 -25.80 -23.18 1.02
CA ALA A 504 -26.83 -22.97 0.01
C ALA A 504 -26.43 -23.60 -1.33
N ASP A 505 -27.41 -24.15 -2.05
CA ASP A 505 -27.26 -24.52 -3.45
C ASP A 505 -27.67 -23.35 -4.34
N PRO A 506 -26.81 -22.86 -5.26
CA PRO A 506 -27.20 -21.82 -6.20
C PRO A 506 -28.42 -22.22 -7.07
N GLY A 507 -28.62 -23.52 -7.30
CA GLY A 507 -29.80 -24.07 -7.98
C GLY A 507 -31.07 -24.16 -7.10
N GLY A 508 -30.99 -23.78 -5.82
CA GLY A 508 -32.10 -23.81 -4.87
C GLY A 508 -32.52 -25.21 -4.41
N SER A 509 -31.73 -26.24 -4.69
CA SER A 509 -32.06 -27.62 -4.29
C SER A 509 -31.81 -27.88 -2.80
N THR A 510 -32.48 -28.90 -2.26
CA THR A 510 -32.27 -29.34 -0.88
C THR A 510 -30.89 -29.98 -0.72
N LEU A 511 -30.17 -29.58 0.34
CA LEU A 511 -28.83 -30.08 0.65
C LEU A 511 -28.88 -31.30 1.58
N ARG A 512 -27.97 -32.25 1.34
CA ARG A 512 -27.57 -33.27 2.32
C ARG A 512 -26.28 -32.84 3.00
N TYR A 513 -26.17 -33.10 4.30
CA TYR A 513 -25.04 -32.71 5.14
C TYR A 513 -24.24 -33.95 5.57
N SER A 514 -22.93 -33.83 5.60
CA SER A 514 -22.01 -34.83 6.14
C SER A 514 -20.86 -34.12 6.85
N TRP A 515 -20.74 -34.34 8.14
CA TRP A 515 -19.62 -33.86 8.96
C TRP A 515 -18.63 -35.00 9.20
N ASN A 516 -17.34 -34.72 9.00
CA ASN A 516 -16.23 -35.53 9.50
C ASN A 516 -15.49 -34.69 10.54
N PHE A 517 -15.42 -35.15 11.78
CA PHE A 517 -14.86 -34.35 12.87
C PHE A 517 -13.33 -34.39 12.95
N GLY A 518 -12.66 -35.22 12.12
CA GLY A 518 -11.20 -35.33 12.08
C GLY A 518 -10.61 -36.32 13.08
N ASP A 519 -11.43 -36.95 13.92
CA ASP A 519 -11.04 -37.98 14.91
C ASP A 519 -11.53 -39.40 14.55
N GLY A 520 -12.03 -39.56 13.32
CA GLY A 520 -12.63 -40.81 12.83
C GLY A 520 -14.15 -40.90 13.02
N THR A 521 -14.78 -39.95 13.72
CA THR A 521 -16.24 -39.90 13.89
C THR A 521 -16.91 -38.95 12.89
N THR A 522 -18.21 -39.17 12.64
CA THR A 522 -18.98 -38.43 11.62
C THR A 522 -20.42 -38.14 12.07
N SER A 523 -21.10 -37.21 11.38
CA SER A 523 -22.53 -36.93 11.56
C SER A 523 -23.21 -36.54 10.25
N THR A 524 -24.51 -36.78 10.15
CA THR A 524 -25.35 -36.31 9.01
C THR A 524 -26.31 -35.19 9.40
N ALA A 525 -26.32 -34.77 10.67
CA ALA A 525 -27.11 -33.63 11.10
C ALA A 525 -26.52 -32.33 10.52
N ALA A 526 -27.37 -31.36 10.19
CA ALA A 526 -26.90 -30.05 9.72
C ALA A 526 -26.13 -29.29 10.81
N ASN A 527 -26.57 -29.40 12.08
CA ASN A 527 -25.99 -28.72 13.24
C ASN A 527 -25.69 -29.71 14.38
N PRO A 528 -24.61 -30.52 14.29
CA PRO A 528 -24.27 -31.50 15.31
C PRO A 528 -23.47 -30.89 16.48
N GLY A 529 -23.62 -31.46 17.67
CA GLY A 529 -22.65 -31.30 18.76
C GLY A 529 -21.63 -32.44 18.75
N HIS A 530 -20.36 -32.15 19.03
CA HIS A 530 -19.29 -33.13 19.13
C HIS A 530 -18.36 -32.81 20.30
N THR A 531 -17.69 -33.81 20.88
CA THR A 531 -16.75 -33.59 22.00
C THR A 531 -15.39 -34.20 21.68
N TYR A 532 -14.37 -33.36 21.68
CA TYR A 532 -12.99 -33.71 21.38
C TYR A 532 -12.18 -34.06 22.63
N ALA A 533 -11.31 -35.07 22.51
CA ALA A 533 -10.20 -35.26 23.44
C ALA A 533 -9.12 -34.20 23.19
N ALA A 534 -8.06 -34.18 24.01
CA ALA A 534 -6.94 -33.26 23.78
C ALA A 534 -6.22 -33.57 22.46
N GLY A 535 -6.00 -32.56 21.62
CA GLY A 535 -5.38 -32.68 20.31
C GLY A 535 -5.83 -31.60 19.31
N ASN A 536 -5.32 -31.71 18.08
CA ASN A 536 -5.68 -30.82 16.97
C ASN A 536 -6.54 -31.59 15.97
N TYR A 537 -7.66 -31.01 15.55
CA TYR A 537 -8.62 -31.62 14.65
C TYR A 537 -9.05 -30.63 13.56
N THR A 538 -9.54 -31.17 12.45
CA THR A 538 -10.18 -30.37 11.40
C THR A 538 -11.55 -30.96 11.13
N ALA A 539 -12.59 -30.25 11.55
CA ALA A 539 -13.96 -30.63 11.23
C ALA A 539 -14.28 -30.19 9.80
N VAL A 540 -14.77 -31.11 8.97
CA VAL A 540 -15.12 -30.85 7.58
C VAL A 540 -16.61 -31.07 7.39
N LEU A 541 -17.31 -30.04 6.96
CA LEU A 541 -18.65 -30.15 6.41
C LEU A 541 -18.56 -30.39 4.91
N THR A 542 -19.21 -31.45 4.42
CA THR A 542 -19.55 -31.63 3.02
C THR A 542 -21.06 -31.47 2.86
N VAL A 543 -21.47 -30.58 1.96
CA VAL A 543 -22.86 -30.48 1.51
C VAL A 543 -22.98 -31.02 0.10
N THR A 544 -24.06 -31.76 -0.17
CA THR A 544 -24.33 -32.35 -1.48
C THR A 544 -25.70 -31.92 -1.97
N ASN A 545 -25.78 -31.39 -3.18
CA ASN A 545 -27.03 -30.99 -3.80
C ASN A 545 -27.73 -32.18 -4.49
N SER A 546 -28.94 -31.99 -5.01
CA SER A 546 -29.70 -33.09 -5.61
C SER A 546 -29.09 -33.65 -6.90
N ALA A 547 -28.21 -32.89 -7.57
CA ALA A 547 -27.47 -33.32 -8.75
C ALA A 547 -26.19 -34.09 -8.40
N GLY A 548 -25.86 -34.24 -7.12
CA GLY A 548 -24.66 -34.91 -6.64
C GLY A 548 -23.40 -34.01 -6.61
N ALA A 549 -23.52 -32.72 -6.95
CA ALA A 549 -22.42 -31.78 -6.78
C ALA A 549 -22.18 -31.51 -5.30
N THR A 550 -20.91 -31.31 -4.93
CA THR A 550 -20.51 -31.15 -3.53
C THR A 550 -19.76 -29.86 -3.31
N GLY A 551 -19.95 -29.29 -2.12
CA GLY A 551 -19.17 -28.19 -1.58
C GLY A 551 -18.66 -28.58 -0.20
N THR A 552 -17.49 -28.08 0.15
CA THR A 552 -16.84 -28.36 1.44
C THR A 552 -16.47 -27.08 2.15
N ALA A 553 -16.60 -27.08 3.48
CA ALA A 553 -16.06 -26.06 4.36
C ALA A 553 -15.44 -26.75 5.57
N SER A 554 -14.38 -26.18 6.14
CA SER A 554 -13.71 -26.75 7.29
C SER A 554 -13.54 -25.72 8.41
N VAL A 555 -13.37 -26.23 9.63
CA VAL A 555 -13.07 -25.46 10.83
C VAL A 555 -11.98 -26.20 11.59
N THR A 556 -10.90 -25.51 11.97
CA THR A 556 -9.86 -26.10 12.80
C THR A 556 -10.26 -26.04 14.28
N ILE A 557 -9.98 -27.13 15.01
CA ILE A 557 -10.30 -27.27 16.43
C ILE A 557 -9.03 -27.65 17.20
N THR A 558 -8.65 -26.82 18.16
CA THR A 558 -7.55 -27.09 19.09
C THR A 558 -8.12 -27.39 20.46
N ALA A 559 -8.25 -28.66 20.81
CA ALA A 559 -8.79 -29.09 22.10
C ALA A 559 -7.64 -29.34 23.10
N GLY A 560 -7.73 -28.73 24.28
CA GLY A 560 -6.68 -28.78 25.30
C GLY A 560 -5.79 -27.54 25.36
N ASN A 561 -6.04 -26.53 24.52
CA ASN A 561 -5.40 -25.21 24.53
C ASN A 561 -6.45 -24.14 24.21
N THR A 562 -6.39 -22.95 24.82
CA THR A 562 -7.32 -21.84 24.57
C THR A 562 -6.59 -20.69 23.90
N ALA A 563 -7.14 -20.12 22.83
CA ALA A 563 -6.53 -18.98 22.17
C ALA A 563 -6.29 -17.80 23.14
N PRO A 564 -5.09 -17.18 23.16
CA PRO A 564 -4.82 -16.05 24.02
C PRO A 564 -5.76 -14.89 23.73
N THR A 565 -6.28 -14.26 24.77
CA THR A 565 -7.07 -13.02 24.63
C THR A 565 -6.17 -11.83 24.92
N LEU A 566 -5.99 -10.96 23.92
CA LEU A 566 -5.29 -9.68 24.07
C LEU A 566 -6.31 -8.54 24.11
N THR A 567 -6.04 -7.53 24.91
CA THR A 567 -6.86 -6.31 24.94
C THR A 567 -5.98 -5.10 25.15
N PHE A 568 -6.13 -4.09 24.29
CA PHE A 568 -5.57 -2.77 24.54
C PHE A 568 -6.36 -2.12 25.67
N THR A 569 -5.69 -1.89 26.79
CA THR A 569 -6.23 -1.06 27.88
C THR A 569 -5.99 0.43 27.63
N THR A 570 -4.95 0.75 26.86
CA THR A 570 -4.69 2.06 26.27
C THR A 570 -3.81 1.89 25.02
N PRO A 571 -3.97 2.73 23.98
CA PRO A 571 -5.06 3.71 23.78
C PRO A 571 -6.39 3.05 23.42
N PRO A 572 -7.54 3.73 23.59
CA PRO A 572 -8.82 3.29 23.03
C PRO A 572 -8.79 3.30 21.48
N ASN A 573 -9.52 2.38 20.86
CA ASN A 573 -9.76 2.41 19.41
C ASN A 573 -10.42 3.73 18.99
N GLY A 574 -9.99 4.33 17.88
CA GLY A 574 -10.36 5.66 17.42
C GLY A 574 -9.73 6.81 18.20
N GLY A 575 -8.81 6.56 19.14
CA GLY A 575 -8.17 7.60 19.94
C GLY A 575 -7.49 8.66 19.07
N VAL A 576 -7.69 9.94 19.39
CA VAL A 576 -7.10 11.03 18.60
C VAL A 576 -5.70 11.41 19.05
N PHE A 577 -4.78 11.64 18.13
CA PHE A 577 -3.38 11.97 18.41
C PHE A 577 -2.86 13.03 17.44
N ASP A 578 -1.77 13.69 17.77
CA ASP A 578 -1.03 14.56 16.83
C ASP A 578 0.25 13.88 16.35
N TRP A 579 0.68 14.15 15.13
CA TRP A 579 1.91 13.56 14.62
C TRP A 579 3.12 14.06 15.42
N GLY A 580 3.96 13.13 15.88
CA GLY A 580 5.01 13.46 16.83
C GLY A 580 4.57 13.38 18.30
N ASP A 581 3.33 13.00 18.59
CA ASP A 581 2.93 12.59 19.95
C ASP A 581 3.51 11.22 20.29
N LYS A 582 3.81 11.04 21.59
CA LYS A 582 4.03 9.71 22.17
C LYS A 582 2.70 9.15 22.62
N VAL A 583 2.32 7.99 22.12
CA VAL A 583 1.13 7.26 22.54
C VAL A 583 1.55 6.12 23.46
N ASN A 584 1.01 6.13 24.67
CA ASN A 584 1.22 5.05 25.62
C ASN A 584 0.33 3.86 25.25
N VAL A 585 0.98 2.71 25.09
CA VAL A 585 0.37 1.43 24.85
C VAL A 585 0.45 0.58 26.12
N ALA A 586 -0.67 -0.01 26.50
CA ALA A 586 -0.68 -1.10 27.46
C ALA A 586 -1.68 -2.18 27.02
N VAL A 587 -1.19 -3.40 26.95
CA VAL A 587 -1.91 -4.60 26.51
C VAL A 587 -1.99 -5.55 27.69
N THR A 588 -3.18 -6.06 27.96
CA THR A 588 -3.35 -7.22 28.87
C THR A 588 -3.50 -8.47 28.03
N VAL A 589 -2.79 -9.53 28.43
CA VAL A 589 -2.88 -10.85 27.81
C VAL A 589 -3.36 -11.84 28.86
N THR A 590 -4.38 -12.62 28.53
CA THR A 590 -4.82 -13.74 29.36
C THR A 590 -4.78 -15.02 28.57
N ASP A 591 -4.15 -16.03 29.15
CA ASP A 591 -4.08 -17.38 28.63
C ASP A 591 -4.37 -18.37 29.77
N PRO A 592 -5.47 -19.15 29.70
CA PRO A 592 -5.85 -20.07 30.77
C PRO A 592 -4.83 -21.17 31.05
N GLU A 593 -4.09 -21.63 30.04
CA GLU A 593 -3.16 -22.76 30.11
C GLU A 593 -1.73 -22.35 30.50
N ASP A 594 -1.26 -21.19 30.04
CA ASP A 594 0.08 -20.65 30.29
C ASP A 594 0.19 -19.87 31.62
N GLY A 595 -0.95 -19.55 32.25
CA GLY A 595 -1.00 -18.79 33.50
C GLY A 595 -0.57 -17.33 33.30
N THR A 596 0.46 -16.87 34.03
CA THR A 596 0.97 -15.49 33.85
C THR A 596 1.80 -15.43 32.58
N VAL A 597 1.30 -14.71 31.58
CA VAL A 597 2.00 -14.48 30.31
C VAL A 597 3.25 -13.63 30.54
N ASP A 598 4.37 -14.08 29.96
CA ASP A 598 5.60 -13.29 29.91
C ASP A 598 5.44 -12.18 28.87
N CYS A 599 5.35 -10.94 29.34
CA CYS A 599 5.24 -9.77 28.48
C CYS A 599 6.39 -9.64 27.47
N GLY A 600 7.57 -10.22 27.72
CA GLY A 600 8.66 -10.24 26.75
C GLY A 600 8.34 -11.03 25.46
N GLN A 601 7.30 -11.86 25.46
CA GLN A 601 6.80 -12.61 24.30
C GLN A 601 5.65 -11.90 23.58
N VAL A 602 5.14 -10.78 24.12
CA VAL A 602 4.12 -9.97 23.47
C VAL A 602 4.79 -9.03 22.48
N THR A 603 4.23 -8.95 21.28
CA THR A 603 4.73 -8.07 20.22
C THR A 603 3.67 -7.03 19.88
N VAL A 604 4.01 -5.75 19.98
CA VAL A 604 3.20 -4.64 19.48
C VAL A 604 3.80 -4.13 18.18
N GLN A 605 3.08 -4.25 17.07
CA GLN A 605 3.45 -3.73 15.77
C GLN A 605 2.71 -2.41 15.51
N ALA A 606 3.45 -1.37 15.13
CA ALA A 606 2.86 -0.14 14.63
C ALA A 606 2.75 -0.17 13.10
N TYR A 607 1.74 0.50 12.55
CA TYR A 607 1.57 0.74 11.12
C TYR A 607 1.16 2.19 10.86
N LEU A 608 1.64 2.78 9.76
CA LEU A 608 1.04 3.95 9.16
C LEU A 608 -0.03 3.48 8.18
N GLY A 609 -1.30 3.63 8.54
CA GLY A 609 -2.42 3.37 7.64
C GLY A 609 -2.69 4.58 6.75
N HIS A 610 -3.02 4.34 5.49
CA HIS A 610 -3.57 5.35 4.61
C HIS A 610 -4.47 4.75 3.55
N ASP A 611 -5.49 5.51 3.16
CA ASP A 611 -6.54 5.09 2.22
C ASP A 611 -7.03 3.67 2.54
N GLU A 612 -6.59 2.68 1.75
CA GLU A 612 -6.96 1.27 1.86
C GLU A 612 -5.88 0.31 2.38
N HIS A 613 -4.63 0.73 2.63
CA HIS A 613 -3.56 -0.16 3.14
C HIS A 613 -2.63 0.49 4.17
N GLY A 614 -1.77 -0.32 4.80
CA GLY A 614 -0.92 0.14 5.89
C GLY A 614 0.53 -0.29 5.72
N HIS A 615 1.46 0.61 6.00
CA HIS A 615 2.89 0.33 6.01
C HIS A 615 3.30 -0.03 7.44
N PRO A 616 3.82 -1.26 7.69
CA PRO A 616 4.36 -1.58 9.00
C PRO A 616 5.55 -0.67 9.31
N LEU A 617 5.55 -0.14 10.52
CA LEU A 617 6.59 0.68 11.11
C LEU A 617 7.41 -0.17 12.09
N ASP A 618 7.87 0.45 13.17
CA ASP A 618 8.60 -0.22 14.24
C ASP A 618 7.76 -1.28 14.97
N GLN A 619 8.48 -2.27 15.48
CA GLN A 619 7.95 -3.33 16.34
C GLN A 619 8.49 -3.16 17.76
N TYR A 620 7.62 -3.30 18.75
CA TYR A 620 7.92 -3.09 20.15
C TYR A 620 7.61 -4.37 20.94
N PRO A 621 8.62 -5.04 21.52
CA PRO A 621 8.37 -6.15 22.43
C PRO A 621 7.85 -5.63 23.78
N GLY A 622 6.93 -6.36 24.41
CA GLY A 622 6.36 -5.99 25.71
C GLY A 622 4.85 -5.80 25.70
N CYS A 623 4.24 -5.95 26.87
CA CYS A 623 2.86 -5.55 27.13
C CYS A 623 2.68 -4.03 27.25
N THR A 624 3.76 -3.26 27.36
CA THR A 624 3.70 -1.80 27.48
C THR A 624 4.75 -1.15 26.60
N ALA A 625 4.38 -0.07 25.92
CA ALA A 625 5.30 0.72 25.12
C ALA A 625 4.89 2.20 25.14
N SER A 626 5.85 3.08 24.85
CA SER A 626 5.59 4.49 24.54
C SER A 626 5.99 4.68 23.08
N ILE A 627 5.01 4.62 22.19
CA ILE A 627 5.23 4.61 20.74
C ILE A 627 5.19 6.04 20.23
N GLN A 628 6.23 6.43 19.52
CA GLN A 628 6.30 7.73 18.87
C GLN A 628 5.51 7.65 17.57
N THR A 629 4.43 8.43 17.44
CA THR A 629 3.70 8.52 16.18
C THR A 629 4.57 9.27 15.18
N THR A 630 4.63 8.74 13.96
CA THR A 630 5.48 9.25 12.90
C THR A 630 4.68 9.34 11.61
N LEU A 631 4.84 10.48 10.94
CA LEU A 631 4.58 10.56 9.51
C LEU A 631 5.75 9.88 8.81
N SER A 632 5.48 8.85 8.02
CA SER A 632 6.47 8.42 7.04
C SER A 632 6.65 9.56 6.03
N SER A 633 7.87 9.74 5.53
CA SER A 633 8.11 10.70 4.45
C SER A 633 7.16 10.42 3.26
N GLY A 634 6.87 11.40 2.42
CA GLY A 634 5.99 11.20 1.25
C GLY A 634 4.49 11.20 1.57
N HIS A 635 4.12 11.21 2.85
CA HIS A 635 2.78 11.54 3.30
C HIS A 635 2.75 12.94 3.92
N SER A 636 1.65 13.66 3.67
CA SER A 636 1.35 14.93 4.30
C SER A 636 0.31 14.77 5.41
N GLU A 637 0.28 15.69 6.37
CA GLU A 637 -0.77 15.75 7.40
C GLU A 637 -2.19 15.94 6.82
N ASN A 638 -2.27 16.30 5.54
CA ASN A 638 -3.51 16.49 4.81
C ASN A 638 -3.93 15.26 4.00
N ASP A 639 -3.15 14.17 4.01
CA ASP A 639 -3.53 12.92 3.34
C ASP A 639 -4.50 12.13 4.24
N ASN A 640 -5.14 11.09 3.69
CA ASN A 640 -6.02 10.22 4.47
C ASN A 640 -5.21 9.20 5.29
N ILE A 641 -4.51 9.68 6.31
CA ILE A 641 -3.58 8.90 7.12
C ILE A 641 -4.10 8.67 8.54
N PHE A 642 -3.74 7.52 9.11
CA PHE A 642 -4.07 7.12 10.47
C PHE A 642 -3.01 6.17 11.03
N TYR A 643 -3.00 5.94 12.34
CA TYR A 643 -2.01 5.05 12.98
C TYR A 643 -2.68 3.76 13.43
N VAL A 644 -2.09 2.60 13.16
CA VAL A 644 -2.62 1.30 13.60
C VAL A 644 -1.64 0.66 14.57
N LEU A 645 -2.15 0.14 15.68
CA LEU A 645 -1.39 -0.62 16.66
C LEU A 645 -1.98 -2.02 16.76
N GLU A 646 -1.18 -3.03 16.51
CA GLU A 646 -1.57 -4.44 16.66
C GLU A 646 -0.71 -5.11 17.73
N ALA A 647 -1.34 -5.77 18.69
CA ALA A 647 -0.67 -6.61 19.67
C ALA A 647 -0.87 -8.08 19.31
N SER A 648 0.16 -8.90 19.48
CA SER A 648 0.10 -10.34 19.26
C SER A 648 0.89 -11.13 20.31
N TYR A 649 0.42 -12.32 20.64
CA TYR A 649 1.10 -13.30 21.50
C TYR A 649 0.75 -14.71 21.04
N THR A 650 1.75 -15.58 20.95
CA THR A 650 1.60 -17.01 20.67
C THR A 650 1.84 -17.78 21.97
N ASP A 651 0.86 -18.59 22.38
CA ASP A 651 0.98 -19.44 23.56
C ASP A 651 1.97 -20.61 23.35
N LYS A 652 2.14 -21.45 24.38
CA LYS A 652 3.07 -22.60 24.32
C LYS A 652 2.43 -23.89 23.82
N GLY A 653 1.18 -23.84 23.36
CA GLY A 653 0.35 -25.01 23.13
C GLY A 653 -0.20 -25.59 24.43
N GLY A 654 -0.93 -26.70 24.30
CA GLY A 654 -1.69 -27.26 25.42
C GLY A 654 -1.57 -28.76 25.60
N ALA A 655 -2.47 -29.31 26.43
CA ALA A 655 -2.50 -30.73 26.74
C ALA A 655 -2.65 -31.59 25.46
N GLY A 656 -2.11 -32.82 25.47
CA GLY A 656 -2.24 -33.76 24.36
C GLY A 656 -1.53 -33.34 23.07
N GLY A 657 -0.60 -32.38 23.14
CA GLY A 657 0.08 -31.85 21.95
C GLY A 657 -0.80 -30.88 21.15
N ALA A 658 -1.80 -30.27 21.79
CA ALA A 658 -2.57 -29.17 21.21
C ALA A 658 -1.62 -28.04 20.77
N SER A 659 -1.77 -27.59 19.53
CA SER A 659 -0.83 -26.66 18.91
C SER A 659 -0.86 -25.29 19.58
N PRO A 660 0.28 -24.57 19.55
CA PRO A 660 0.31 -23.15 19.89
C PRO A 660 -0.72 -22.33 19.11
N ILE A 661 -1.38 -21.36 19.77
CA ILE A 661 -2.32 -20.44 19.13
C ILE A 661 -1.85 -19.00 19.33
N THR A 662 -1.97 -18.20 18.27
CA THR A 662 -1.66 -16.76 18.32
C THR A 662 -2.93 -15.94 18.54
N GLY A 663 -3.01 -15.25 19.67
CA GLY A 663 -4.00 -14.21 19.91
C GLY A 663 -3.55 -12.87 19.33
N ARG A 664 -4.51 -12.04 18.89
CA ARG A 664 -4.25 -10.66 18.43
C ARG A 664 -5.29 -9.68 18.97
N ALA A 665 -4.90 -8.42 19.07
CA ALA A 665 -5.79 -7.28 19.24
C ALA A 665 -5.29 -6.13 18.37
N GLN A 666 -6.19 -5.23 17.94
CA GLN A 666 -5.81 -4.05 17.15
C GLN A 666 -6.59 -2.82 17.59
N VAL A 667 -5.95 -1.65 17.52
CA VAL A 667 -6.60 -0.33 17.64
C VAL A 667 -6.12 0.59 16.51
N ILE A 668 -7.04 1.39 15.98
CA ILE A 668 -6.78 2.47 15.01
C ILE A 668 -6.80 3.80 15.76
N LEU A 669 -5.86 4.69 15.49
CA LEU A 669 -5.80 6.04 16.04
C LEU A 669 -5.99 7.04 14.91
N GLN A 670 -6.68 8.15 15.21
CA GLN A 670 -7.03 9.16 14.22
C GLN A 670 -6.22 10.43 14.46
N PRO A 671 -5.71 11.10 13.41
CA PRO A 671 -5.03 12.37 13.60
C PRO A 671 -6.01 13.43 14.12
N LYS A 672 -5.51 14.37 14.94
CA LYS A 672 -6.30 15.49 15.45
C LYS A 672 -6.79 16.38 14.32
N HIS A 673 -6.01 16.56 13.27
CA HIS A 673 -6.41 17.28 12.07
C HIS A 673 -6.87 16.26 11.02
N LYS A 674 -8.15 16.30 10.62
CA LYS A 674 -8.71 15.38 9.63
C LYS A 674 -9.49 16.14 8.57
N GLN A 675 -9.13 15.94 7.30
CA GLN A 675 -9.90 16.50 6.19
C GLN A 675 -11.28 15.85 6.12
N ALA A 676 -12.30 16.64 5.80
CA ALA A 676 -13.69 16.22 5.85
C ALA A 676 -14.08 15.30 4.70
N GLU A 677 -13.36 15.37 3.57
CA GLU A 677 -13.51 14.47 2.42
C GLU A 677 -13.17 13.01 2.75
N PHE A 678 -12.39 12.75 3.80
CA PHE A 678 -12.01 11.39 4.23
C PHE A 678 -13.03 10.80 5.21
N TYR A 679 -14.31 10.83 4.81
CA TYR A 679 -15.41 10.24 5.56
C TYR A 679 -15.57 8.75 5.27
N THR A 680 -16.04 8.01 6.28
CA THR A 680 -16.34 6.56 6.17
C THR A 680 -17.62 6.31 5.37
N ALA A 681 -18.64 7.12 5.59
CA ALA A 681 -19.93 7.03 4.91
C ALA A 681 -20.61 8.41 4.91
N THR A 682 -21.59 8.57 4.02
CA THR A 682 -22.42 9.78 3.94
C THR A 682 -23.86 9.43 3.58
N GLY A 683 -24.79 10.32 3.89
CA GLY A 683 -26.20 10.22 3.51
C GLY A 683 -26.99 11.43 4.00
N ARG A 684 -28.32 11.31 3.98
CA ARG A 684 -29.25 12.33 4.49
C ARG A 684 -30.19 11.72 5.51
N THR A 685 -30.44 12.42 6.60
CA THR A 685 -31.45 12.03 7.60
C THR A 685 -32.85 12.04 6.99
N ALA A 686 -33.75 11.22 7.54
CA ALA A 686 -35.11 11.08 6.99
C ALA A 686 -35.93 12.38 7.06
N ASP A 687 -35.64 13.24 8.03
CA ASP A 687 -36.28 14.54 8.21
C ASP A 687 -35.61 15.67 7.40
N GLY A 688 -34.38 15.44 6.92
CA GLY A 688 -33.63 16.37 6.09
C GLY A 688 -34.35 16.83 4.82
N LYS A 689 -33.88 17.95 4.27
CA LYS A 689 -34.44 18.58 3.08
C LYS A 689 -33.31 18.82 2.09
N GLY A 690 -33.35 18.12 0.96
CA GLY A 690 -32.42 18.32 -0.13
C GLY A 690 -33.06 18.14 -1.50
N THR A 691 -32.37 18.65 -2.52
CA THR A 691 -32.78 18.63 -3.94
C THR A 691 -31.91 17.71 -4.79
N ASP A 692 -30.75 17.31 -4.27
CA ASP A 692 -29.77 16.46 -4.93
C ASP A 692 -29.69 15.07 -4.26
N THR A 693 -28.71 14.27 -4.69
CA THR A 693 -28.40 12.97 -4.08
C THR A 693 -28.07 13.17 -2.60
N ALA A 694 -28.67 12.34 -1.74
CA ALA A 694 -28.45 12.39 -0.30
C ALA A 694 -26.97 12.18 0.08
N GLY A 695 -26.44 13.05 0.95
CA GLY A 695 -25.05 13.03 1.39
C GLY A 695 -24.23 14.20 0.88
N VAL A 696 -22.94 14.19 1.22
CA VAL A 696 -21.97 15.20 0.80
C VAL A 696 -21.21 14.74 -0.44
N THR A 697 -20.68 15.69 -1.21
CA THR A 697 -19.81 15.42 -2.36
C THR A 697 -18.46 16.10 -2.16
N VAL A 698 -17.38 15.47 -2.61
CA VAL A 698 -16.03 16.07 -2.54
C VAL A 698 -15.84 17.05 -3.69
N GLU A 699 -15.36 18.26 -3.39
CA GLU A 699 -14.94 19.25 -4.38
C GLU A 699 -13.56 19.81 -4.09
N ALA A 700 -12.91 20.40 -5.11
CA ALA A 700 -11.65 21.12 -4.93
C ALA A 700 -11.83 22.37 -4.05
N ALA A 701 -10.96 22.55 -3.06
CA ALA A 701 -10.97 23.68 -2.14
C ALA A 701 -9.78 24.60 -2.40
N THR A 702 -10.01 25.91 -2.39
CA THR A 702 -8.94 26.92 -2.54
C THR A 702 -8.35 27.38 -1.21
N ASP A 703 -8.63 26.67 -0.11
CA ASP A 703 -8.11 27.02 1.21
C ASP A 703 -6.61 26.70 1.28
N PRO A 704 -5.72 27.69 1.51
CA PRO A 704 -4.30 27.41 1.66
C PRO A 704 -3.96 26.63 2.94
N MET A 705 -4.94 26.43 3.84
CA MET A 705 -4.78 25.73 5.12
C MET A 705 -5.32 24.29 5.10
N GLY A 706 -5.77 23.76 3.95
CA GLY A 706 -6.33 22.40 3.84
C GLY A 706 -5.62 21.53 2.80
N GLY A 707 -6.15 20.32 2.58
CA GLY A 707 -5.62 19.34 1.62
C GLY A 707 -5.92 19.60 0.15
N GLY A 708 -6.60 20.71 -0.16
CA GLY A 708 -6.99 21.07 -1.53
C GLY A 708 -8.34 20.49 -1.97
N SER A 709 -9.04 19.77 -1.10
CA SER A 709 -10.44 19.35 -1.28
C SER A 709 -11.29 19.69 -0.06
N SER A 710 -12.61 19.48 -0.15
CA SER A 710 -13.56 19.67 0.95
C SER A 710 -14.82 18.84 0.74
N ALA A 711 -15.53 18.55 1.84
CA ALA A 711 -16.91 18.08 1.79
C ALA A 711 -17.85 19.26 1.47
N ALA A 712 -18.60 19.15 0.38
CA ALA A 712 -19.36 20.24 -0.18
C ALA A 712 -20.76 19.83 -0.63
N PHE A 713 -21.51 20.83 -1.12
CA PHE A 713 -22.91 20.72 -1.54
C PHE A 713 -23.83 20.27 -0.40
N ILE A 714 -23.50 20.67 0.83
CA ILE A 714 -24.17 20.17 2.03
C ILE A 714 -25.51 20.87 2.22
N GLN A 715 -26.60 20.09 2.28
CA GLN A 715 -27.96 20.55 2.53
C GLN A 715 -28.46 20.07 3.90
N ASP A 716 -29.69 20.45 4.24
CA ASP A 716 -30.29 20.08 5.52
C ASP A 716 -30.45 18.57 5.67
N GLY A 717 -29.96 18.07 6.79
CA GLY A 717 -29.95 16.67 7.15
C GLY A 717 -28.85 15.84 6.49
N ASP A 718 -28.05 16.40 5.58
CA ASP A 718 -26.87 15.70 5.07
C ASP A 718 -25.87 15.46 6.19
N TRP A 719 -25.25 14.29 6.14
CA TRP A 719 -24.29 13.88 7.12
C TRP A 719 -23.13 13.11 6.51
N TRP A 720 -21.99 13.16 7.16
CA TRP A 720 -20.87 12.27 6.93
C TRP A 720 -20.39 11.70 8.27
N SER A 721 -19.74 10.54 8.23
CA SER A 721 -19.29 9.86 9.45
C SER A 721 -17.79 9.61 9.46
N VAL A 722 -17.22 9.54 10.67
CA VAL A 722 -15.85 9.05 10.90
C VAL A 722 -15.93 7.89 11.89
N ASP A 723 -15.40 6.74 11.47
CA ASP A 723 -15.37 5.50 12.25
C ASP A 723 -14.02 4.78 12.10
N PRO A 724 -13.38 4.33 13.19
CA PRO A 724 -13.70 4.57 14.60
C PRO A 724 -13.18 5.93 15.10
N LEU A 725 -13.83 6.50 16.13
CA LEU A 725 -13.35 7.69 16.86
C LEU A 725 -13.60 7.61 18.38
N ALA A 726 -12.62 8.03 19.18
CA ALA A 726 -12.72 8.16 20.64
C ALA A 726 -12.32 9.58 21.08
N LEU A 727 -13.23 10.24 21.81
CA LEU A 727 -13.05 11.62 22.27
C LEU A 727 -12.33 11.72 23.62
N ASN A 728 -11.67 10.64 24.05
CA ASN A 728 -10.85 10.63 25.25
C ASN A 728 -9.77 11.73 25.17
N GLY A 729 -9.78 12.66 26.13
CA GLY A 729 -8.82 13.77 26.17
C GLY A 729 -9.11 14.91 25.18
N VAL A 730 -10.22 14.86 24.44
CA VAL A 730 -10.69 15.93 23.56
C VAL A 730 -11.56 16.89 24.37
N THR A 731 -11.33 18.19 24.25
CA THR A 731 -12.01 19.26 24.98
C THR A 731 -12.78 20.21 24.08
N GLY A 732 -12.59 20.12 22.76
CA GLY A 732 -13.27 20.97 21.80
C GLY A 732 -13.14 20.45 20.38
N LEU A 733 -13.88 21.07 19.47
CA LEU A 733 -13.76 20.89 18.03
C LEU A 733 -13.55 22.25 17.40
N GLU A 734 -12.71 22.32 16.39
CA GLU A 734 -12.61 23.43 15.46
C GLU A 734 -12.95 22.93 14.07
N VAL A 735 -13.87 23.61 13.39
CA VAL A 735 -14.37 23.23 12.08
C VAL A 735 -14.00 24.34 11.11
N ARG A 736 -13.24 24.00 10.07
CA ARG A 736 -12.93 24.92 8.98
C ARG A 736 -14.01 24.83 7.91
N ALA A 737 -14.81 25.88 7.80
CA ALA A 737 -15.97 25.87 6.92
C ALA A 737 -16.11 27.16 6.09
N SER A 738 -16.85 27.07 5.00
CA SER A 738 -17.23 28.20 4.15
C SER A 738 -18.73 28.17 3.87
N SER A 739 -19.33 29.34 3.65
CA SER A 739 -20.74 29.43 3.26
C SER A 739 -20.99 30.68 2.41
N GLY A 740 -21.54 30.46 1.22
CA GLY A 740 -22.05 31.54 0.37
C GLY A 740 -23.47 32.02 0.76
N GLY A 741 -24.14 31.32 1.69
CA GLY A 741 -25.47 31.63 2.19
C GLY A 741 -25.46 32.18 3.61
N SER A 742 -26.53 31.93 4.36
CA SER A 742 -26.64 32.29 5.79
C SER A 742 -25.83 31.37 6.71
N GLY A 743 -25.29 30.27 6.19
CA GLY A 743 -24.74 29.18 6.99
C GLY A 743 -25.83 28.26 7.56
N GLY A 744 -25.48 27.53 8.62
CA GLY A 744 -26.32 26.53 9.27
C GLY A 744 -25.74 26.10 10.61
N THR A 745 -26.15 24.92 11.08
CA THR A 745 -25.58 24.29 12.27
C THR A 745 -24.99 22.94 11.89
N LEU A 746 -23.78 22.65 12.34
CA LEU A 746 -23.22 21.30 12.27
C LEU A 746 -23.41 20.62 13.62
N GLU A 747 -24.36 19.70 13.68
CA GLU A 747 -24.57 18.85 14.84
C GLU A 747 -23.61 17.65 14.78
N VAL A 748 -23.02 17.29 15.91
CA VAL A 748 -22.13 16.12 16.02
C VAL A 748 -22.85 15.08 16.87
N HIS A 749 -23.16 13.93 16.32
CA HIS A 749 -23.89 12.85 16.98
C HIS A 749 -23.02 11.60 17.15
N ARG A 750 -23.35 10.79 18.17
CA ARG A 750 -22.65 9.53 18.46
C ARG A 750 -23.44 8.32 17.97
N ASN A 751 -22.77 7.41 17.27
CA ASN A 751 -23.22 6.09 16.80
C ASN A 751 -24.39 6.04 15.80
N ALA A 752 -25.13 7.14 15.61
CA ALA A 752 -26.13 7.28 14.55
C ALA A 752 -26.29 8.77 14.16
N PRO A 753 -26.78 9.10 12.94
CA PRO A 753 -27.06 10.48 12.53
C PRO A 753 -28.07 11.21 13.44
N ASP A 754 -28.98 10.49 14.09
CA ASP A 754 -29.95 10.99 15.06
C ASP A 754 -29.61 10.54 16.50
N GLY A 755 -28.36 10.10 16.72
CA GLY A 755 -27.87 9.60 17.99
C GLY A 755 -27.70 10.70 19.05
N ALA A 756 -27.02 10.36 20.15
CA ALA A 756 -26.78 11.33 21.22
C ALA A 756 -25.95 12.51 20.71
N LEU A 757 -26.45 13.74 20.92
CA LEU A 757 -25.78 14.97 20.54
C LEU A 757 -24.53 15.18 21.41
N VAL A 758 -23.38 15.32 20.76
CA VAL A 758 -22.06 15.58 21.36
C VAL A 758 -21.73 17.07 21.32
N ALA A 759 -22.00 17.71 20.18
CA ALA A 759 -21.72 19.14 19.98
C ALA A 759 -22.65 19.74 18.94
N SER A 760 -22.79 21.06 18.98
CA SER A 760 -23.53 21.84 17.97
C SER A 760 -22.67 23.04 17.60
N VAL A 761 -22.17 23.07 16.37
CA VAL A 761 -21.28 24.12 15.87
C VAL A 761 -22.09 25.08 14.98
N PRO A 762 -22.34 26.33 15.40
CA PRO A 762 -22.98 27.31 14.55
C PRO A 762 -22.01 27.78 13.46
N ILE A 763 -22.31 27.49 12.21
CA ILE A 763 -21.53 27.93 11.04
C ILE A 763 -22.25 29.11 10.42
N THR A 764 -21.69 30.30 10.54
CA THR A 764 -22.27 31.52 9.95
C THR A 764 -21.83 31.72 8.51
N GLY A 765 -22.60 32.49 7.73
CA GLY A 765 -22.20 32.92 6.39
C GLY A 765 -20.81 33.55 6.35
N THR A 766 -19.93 33.06 5.48
CA THR A 766 -18.54 33.55 5.35
C THR A 766 -18.35 34.48 4.15
N GLY A 767 -19.44 34.78 3.43
CA GLY A 767 -19.45 35.69 2.28
C GLY A 767 -19.05 35.03 0.96
N GLY A 768 -18.88 33.70 0.92
CA GLY A 768 -18.57 32.94 -0.30
C GLY A 768 -18.29 31.46 -0.04
N TRP A 769 -18.55 30.61 -1.03
CA TRP A 769 -18.37 29.15 -0.95
C TRP A 769 -16.91 28.68 -0.83
N GLN A 770 -15.95 29.58 -1.04
CA GLN A 770 -14.52 29.32 -0.93
C GLN A 770 -13.84 30.34 0.01
N ASN A 771 -14.64 31.04 0.83
CA ASN A 771 -14.15 31.93 1.89
C ASN A 771 -14.16 31.15 3.20
N TRP A 772 -13.00 30.66 3.63
CA TRP A 772 -12.88 29.73 4.74
C TRP A 772 -12.66 30.43 6.08
N GLN A 773 -13.39 29.99 7.11
CA GLN A 773 -13.29 30.49 8.49
C GLN A 773 -13.32 29.33 9.49
N ASP A 774 -12.79 29.57 10.69
CA ASP A 774 -12.73 28.59 11.78
C ASP A 774 -13.91 28.78 12.73
N PHE A 775 -14.59 27.68 13.05
CA PHE A 775 -15.72 27.64 13.98
C PHE A 775 -15.41 26.68 15.12
N THR A 776 -15.23 27.22 16.32
CA THR A 776 -14.80 26.45 17.49
C THR A 776 -15.95 26.22 18.48
N VAL A 777 -16.04 25.02 19.04
CA VAL A 777 -16.95 24.68 20.15
C VAL A 777 -16.21 23.90 21.22
N SER A 778 -16.53 24.15 22.50
CA SER A 778 -16.05 23.33 23.61
C SER A 778 -16.97 22.12 23.82
N LEU A 779 -16.38 20.96 24.08
CA LEU A 779 -17.12 19.76 24.43
C LEU A 779 -17.36 19.71 25.94
N THR A 780 -18.62 19.59 26.34
CA THR A 780 -18.98 19.40 27.76
C THR A 780 -19.33 17.93 27.97
N ASN A 781 -18.49 17.22 28.74
CA ASN A 781 -18.62 15.77 28.99
C ASN A 781 -18.64 14.92 27.71
N PRO A 782 -17.58 14.97 26.88
CA PRO A 782 -17.51 14.14 25.68
C PRO A 782 -17.66 12.65 26.03
N PRO A 783 -18.40 11.87 25.24
CA PRO A 783 -18.59 10.45 25.49
C PRO A 783 -17.24 9.72 25.46
N ALA A 784 -16.99 8.90 26.49
CA ALA A 784 -15.78 8.09 26.58
C ALA A 784 -15.84 6.87 25.64
N GLY A 785 -14.67 6.39 25.23
CA GLY A 785 -14.52 5.17 24.45
C GLY A 785 -14.75 5.35 22.96
N SER A 786 -14.62 4.24 22.22
CA SER A 786 -14.70 4.19 20.77
C SER A 786 -16.13 4.18 20.23
N GLY A 787 -16.35 4.72 19.04
CA GLY A 787 -17.59 4.63 18.28
C GLY A 787 -17.57 5.58 17.07
N THR A 788 -18.69 5.64 16.35
CA THR A 788 -18.80 6.46 15.15
C THR A 788 -19.24 7.88 15.51
N LEU A 789 -18.60 8.90 14.96
CA LEU A 789 -19.15 10.25 14.97
C LEU A 789 -19.83 10.56 13.64
N TYR A 790 -21.01 11.16 13.74
CA TYR A 790 -21.79 11.68 12.62
C TYR A 790 -21.80 13.19 12.68
N PHE A 791 -21.45 13.84 11.58
CA PHE A 791 -21.49 15.28 11.40
C PHE A 791 -22.71 15.60 10.54
N VAL A 792 -23.74 16.19 11.12
CA VAL A 792 -25.07 16.36 10.53
C VAL A 792 -25.35 17.84 10.34
N ALA A 793 -25.54 18.26 9.10
CA ALA A 793 -25.87 19.64 8.80
C ALA A 793 -27.36 19.90 9.04
N ARG A 794 -27.67 21.02 9.68
CA ARG A 794 -29.04 21.48 9.94
C ARG A 794 -29.21 22.91 9.49
N ASN A 795 -30.41 23.20 9.00
CA ASN A 795 -30.85 24.57 8.76
C ASN A 795 -30.65 25.45 10.01
N PRO A 796 -30.39 26.76 9.86
CA PRO A 796 -30.42 27.70 10.97
C PRO A 796 -31.73 27.59 11.75
N ALA A 797 -31.68 27.79 13.07
CA ALA A 797 -32.87 27.73 13.92
C ALA A 797 -34.00 28.62 13.38
N GLY A 798 -35.19 28.03 13.20
CA GLY A 798 -36.37 28.72 12.66
C GLY A 798 -36.43 28.81 11.13
N GLN A 799 -35.45 28.26 10.41
CA GLN A 799 -35.47 28.13 8.96
C GLN A 799 -35.73 26.68 8.54
N THR A 800 -36.34 26.50 7.38
CA THR A 800 -36.60 25.19 6.76
C THR A 800 -36.39 25.31 5.26
N GLY A 801 -35.78 24.31 4.63
CA GLY A 801 -35.61 24.29 3.18
C GLY A 801 -34.43 23.44 2.75
N ALA A 802 -34.25 23.34 1.43
CA ALA A 802 -33.20 22.56 0.78
C ALA A 802 -32.12 23.47 0.16
N ALA A 803 -31.80 24.59 0.82
CA ALA A 803 -30.68 25.42 0.39
C ALA A 803 -29.36 24.76 0.81
N TYR A 804 -28.32 24.92 0.00
CA TYR A 804 -26.96 24.59 0.44
C TYR A 804 -26.59 25.46 1.63
N LEU A 805 -26.00 24.86 2.66
CA LEU A 805 -25.74 25.50 3.94
C LEU A 805 -24.30 25.98 4.05
N PHE A 806 -23.33 25.09 3.88
CA PHE A 806 -21.90 25.35 4.03
C PHE A 806 -21.09 24.21 3.40
N ASN A 807 -19.79 24.43 3.15
CA ASN A 807 -18.80 23.39 2.88
C ASN A 807 -17.88 23.26 4.09
N VAL A 808 -17.32 22.08 4.32
CA VAL A 808 -16.36 21.81 5.40
C VAL A 808 -15.07 21.27 4.81
N ASN A 809 -13.95 21.92 5.13
CA ASN A 809 -12.63 21.50 4.68
C ASN A 809 -12.05 20.45 5.63
N TRP A 810 -11.92 20.79 6.90
CA TRP A 810 -11.37 19.89 7.91
C TRP A 810 -12.01 20.10 9.27
N ILE A 811 -11.84 19.09 10.12
CA ILE A 811 -12.17 19.11 11.53
C ILE A 811 -10.88 18.91 12.33
N HIS A 812 -10.64 19.78 13.30
CA HIS A 812 -9.55 19.66 14.26
C HIS A 812 -10.08 19.35 15.66
N TYR A 813 -9.61 18.26 16.25
CA TYR A 813 -9.96 17.82 17.60
C TYR A 813 -9.04 18.50 18.63
N ILE A 814 -9.60 19.46 19.37
CA ILE A 814 -8.86 20.22 20.39
C ILE A 814 -8.70 19.37 21.64
N GLY A 815 -7.49 19.31 22.17
CA GLY A 815 -7.18 18.64 23.44
C GLY A 815 -5.91 17.79 23.34
N ALA A 816 -5.58 17.09 24.43
CA ALA A 816 -4.46 16.16 24.42
C ALA A 816 -4.77 14.92 23.55
N GLY A 817 -6.03 14.49 23.52
CA GLY A 817 -6.39 13.21 22.93
C GLY A 817 -5.78 12.06 23.74
N VAL A 818 -5.33 11.02 23.03
CA VAL A 818 -4.56 9.90 23.60
C VAL A 818 -3.04 10.10 23.49
N GLY A 819 -2.61 11.13 22.76
CA GLY A 819 -1.22 11.52 22.63
C GLY A 819 -0.73 12.28 23.87
N LEU A 820 0.47 11.93 24.34
CA LEU A 820 1.26 12.80 25.19
C LEU A 820 2.17 13.62 24.29
N PRO A 821 2.22 14.95 24.46
CA PRO A 821 3.23 15.76 23.78
C PRO A 821 4.60 15.16 24.11
N GLY A 822 5.25 14.57 23.11
CA GLY A 822 6.64 14.16 23.25
C GLY A 822 7.51 15.38 23.53
N THR A 823 8.79 15.20 23.86
CA THR A 823 9.77 16.17 23.37
C THR A 823 9.47 16.31 21.88
N PRO A 824 9.03 17.48 21.40
CA PRO A 824 8.60 17.62 20.02
C PRO A 824 9.73 17.06 19.15
N PRO A 825 9.45 16.21 18.15
CA PRO A 825 10.37 16.16 17.04
C PRO A 825 10.55 17.60 16.54
N PRO A 826 11.71 17.95 15.97
CA PRO A 826 12.02 19.33 15.60
C PRO A 826 11.07 19.74 14.46
N SER A 827 9.90 20.29 14.80
CA SER A 827 8.92 20.82 13.84
C SER A 827 9.03 22.34 13.69
N GLY A 828 9.86 22.98 14.51
CA GLY A 828 10.32 24.33 14.24
C GLY A 828 11.21 24.35 13.00
N LYS A 829 11.24 25.50 12.31
CA LYS A 829 12.21 25.74 11.25
C LYS A 829 13.49 26.27 11.88
N GLN A 830 14.63 25.92 11.32
CA GLN A 830 15.87 26.59 11.64
C GLN A 830 15.90 27.96 10.96
N ILE A 831 16.19 29.01 11.72
CA ILE A 831 16.50 30.34 11.17
C ILE A 831 17.99 30.36 10.85
N VAL A 832 18.35 30.22 9.58
CA VAL A 832 19.75 30.08 9.14
C VAL A 832 20.23 31.38 8.52
N GLY A 833 21.32 31.93 9.03
CA GLY A 833 21.93 33.12 8.42
C GLY A 833 22.58 32.76 7.10
N THR A 834 22.08 33.29 5.98
CA THR A 834 22.54 32.97 4.62
C THR A 834 24.05 33.16 4.44
N GLN A 835 24.63 34.20 5.06
CA GLN A 835 26.07 34.44 5.03
C GLN A 835 26.88 33.42 5.84
N SER A 836 26.33 32.95 6.96
CA SER A 836 27.08 32.14 7.94
C SER A 836 26.87 30.64 7.77
N GLY A 837 25.77 30.21 7.15
CA GLY A 837 25.31 28.82 7.15
C GLY A 837 24.92 28.30 8.55
N ARG A 838 24.84 29.19 9.55
CA ARG A 838 24.61 28.87 10.96
C ARG A 838 23.22 29.28 11.40
N CYS A 839 22.74 28.59 12.42
CA CYS A 839 21.39 28.74 12.94
C CYS A 839 21.35 29.75 14.08
N VAL A 840 20.25 30.49 14.19
CA VAL A 840 19.90 31.23 15.40
C VAL A 840 19.58 30.21 16.49
N GLU A 841 20.38 30.23 17.55
CA GLU A 841 20.39 29.29 18.66
C GLU A 841 20.11 30.02 19.98
N VAL A 842 19.37 29.37 20.87
CA VAL A 842 19.36 29.69 22.30
C VAL A 842 20.59 29.05 22.98
N PRO A 843 21.56 29.84 23.48
CA PRO A 843 22.79 29.31 24.07
C PRO A 843 22.55 28.33 25.21
N ASN A 844 23.31 27.23 25.25
CA ASN A 844 23.29 26.23 26.32
C ASN A 844 21.91 25.62 26.59
N SER A 845 21.01 25.66 25.59
CA SER A 845 19.60 25.27 25.74
C SER A 845 18.87 25.95 26.91
N SER A 846 19.26 27.18 27.27
CA SER A 846 18.66 27.92 28.37
C SER A 846 17.19 28.25 28.10
N THR A 847 16.31 28.05 29.09
CA THR A 847 14.91 28.49 29.05
C THR A 847 14.67 29.77 29.87
N ALA A 848 15.75 30.41 30.37
CA ALA A 848 15.64 31.62 31.17
C ALA A 848 15.26 32.84 30.31
N ASN A 849 14.25 33.58 30.74
CA ASN A 849 13.86 34.86 30.13
C ASN A 849 15.04 35.84 30.14
N GLY A 850 15.25 36.54 29.02
CA GLY A 850 16.40 37.44 28.86
C GLY A 850 17.63 36.79 28.23
N THR A 851 17.60 35.48 27.95
CA THR A 851 18.72 34.81 27.26
C THR A 851 18.85 35.34 25.84
N GLN A 852 19.99 35.96 25.52
CA GLN A 852 20.28 36.47 24.18
C GLN A 852 20.64 35.35 23.20
N VAL A 853 19.95 35.31 22.06
CA VAL A 853 20.21 34.34 20.99
C VAL A 853 21.51 34.66 20.24
N GLN A 854 22.08 33.63 19.59
CA GLN A 854 23.36 33.72 18.91
C GLN A 854 23.41 32.81 17.67
N LEU A 855 24.46 32.96 16.85
CA LEU A 855 24.76 31.99 15.79
C LEU A 855 25.47 30.74 16.34
N ARG A 856 25.07 29.57 15.84
CA ARG A 856 25.74 28.29 16.08
C ARG A 856 25.62 27.38 14.87
N ASP A 857 26.59 26.49 14.66
CA ASP A 857 26.49 25.39 13.70
C ASP A 857 25.14 24.67 13.87
N CYS A 858 24.47 24.44 12.75
CA CYS A 858 23.13 23.86 12.74
C CYS A 858 23.17 22.37 13.06
N GLY A 859 22.47 21.96 14.11
CA GLY A 859 22.28 20.56 14.47
C GLY A 859 20.99 20.00 13.88
N SER A 860 21.04 18.81 13.28
CA SER A 860 19.84 18.03 13.01
C SER A 860 19.30 17.56 14.36
N GLN A 861 18.14 18.07 14.80
CA GLN A 861 17.46 17.70 16.06
C GLN A 861 17.82 18.45 17.36
N THR A 862 18.39 19.65 17.27
CA THR A 862 18.65 20.48 18.46
C THR A 862 17.47 21.41 18.76
N ALA A 863 16.64 21.09 19.76
CA ALA A 863 15.44 21.86 20.11
C ALA A 863 15.69 23.36 20.38
N ASN A 864 16.91 23.74 20.76
CA ASN A 864 17.34 25.11 20.99
C ASN A 864 17.64 25.92 19.71
N GLN A 865 17.49 25.31 18.54
CA GLN A 865 17.64 25.95 17.22
C GLN A 865 16.36 25.89 16.37
N GLN A 866 15.26 25.39 16.95
CA GLN A 866 14.00 25.15 16.24
C GLN A 866 13.00 26.24 16.60
N TRP A 867 12.57 26.98 15.58
CA TRP A 867 11.68 28.12 15.72
C TRP A 867 10.38 27.85 14.98
N THR A 868 9.28 27.75 15.72
CA THR A 868 7.95 27.55 15.16
C THR A 868 7.26 28.90 14.98
N PRO A 869 6.91 29.32 13.76
CA PRO A 869 6.11 30.51 13.55
C PRO A 869 4.65 30.30 14.00
N THR A 870 4.02 31.31 14.60
CA THR A 870 2.60 31.28 15.00
C THR A 870 1.75 32.23 14.16
N SER A 871 0.43 32.02 14.15
CA SER A 871 -0.54 32.94 13.54
C SER A 871 -0.50 34.34 14.16
N GLY A 872 -0.08 34.45 15.43
CA GLY A 872 0.22 35.70 16.12
C GLY A 872 1.53 36.38 15.70
N LYS A 873 2.18 35.92 14.62
CA LYS A 873 3.49 36.37 14.13
C LYS A 873 4.64 36.16 15.12
N GLN A 874 4.50 35.25 16.08
CA GLN A 874 5.61 34.94 17.00
C GLN A 874 6.52 33.89 16.38
N LEU A 875 7.79 33.88 16.79
CA LEU A 875 8.73 32.79 16.52
C LEU A 875 9.00 32.09 17.84
N THR A 876 8.42 30.91 18.05
CA THR A 876 8.46 30.20 19.33
C THR A 876 9.54 29.13 19.37
N VAL A 877 10.20 28.97 20.51
CA VAL A 877 11.16 27.90 20.82
C VAL A 877 10.75 27.24 22.14
N TYR A 878 10.97 25.94 22.28
CA TYR A 878 10.52 25.13 23.43
C TYR A 878 9.00 25.17 23.71
N GLY A 879 8.19 25.53 22.72
CA GLY A 879 6.72 25.58 22.81
C GLY A 879 6.14 26.78 23.57
N ASN A 880 6.87 27.40 24.50
CA ASN A 880 6.35 28.52 25.32
C ASN A 880 7.27 29.76 25.39
N LYS A 881 8.43 29.73 24.75
CA LYS A 881 9.34 30.90 24.65
C LYS A 881 9.24 31.52 23.28
N CYS A 882 9.31 32.84 23.20
CA CYS A 882 9.22 33.62 21.98
C CYS A 882 10.51 34.40 21.75
N LEU A 883 10.93 34.51 20.49
CA LEU A 883 11.91 35.50 20.08
C LEU A 883 11.38 36.91 20.41
N ASP A 884 12.18 37.71 21.11
CA ASP A 884 11.72 38.95 21.73
C ASP A 884 12.78 40.06 21.58
N ALA A 885 12.32 41.27 21.23
CA ALA A 885 13.14 42.47 21.28
C ALA A 885 13.26 42.97 22.73
N SER A 886 14.44 42.78 23.33
CA SER A 886 14.70 43.03 24.76
C SER A 886 14.21 44.41 25.21
N GLY A 887 13.41 44.43 26.29
CA GLY A 887 12.87 45.66 26.87
C GLY A 887 11.92 46.43 25.95
N LYS A 888 11.32 45.79 24.94
CA LYS A 888 10.52 46.42 23.88
C LYS A 888 11.33 47.46 23.07
N GLY A 889 12.64 47.27 22.96
CA GLY A 889 13.55 48.22 22.32
C GLY A 889 13.30 48.41 20.82
N THR A 890 13.43 49.64 20.35
CA THR A 890 13.23 50.03 18.95
C THR A 890 14.45 50.72 18.33
N ALA A 891 15.61 50.65 19.00
CA ALA A 891 16.86 51.27 18.55
C ALA A 891 17.83 50.24 17.97
N ASN A 892 18.72 50.69 17.07
CA ASN A 892 19.84 49.89 16.59
C ASN A 892 20.69 49.38 17.76
N GLY A 893 21.03 48.09 17.75
CA GLY A 893 21.76 47.42 18.84
C GLY A 893 20.86 46.80 19.91
N THR A 894 19.53 46.91 19.80
CA THR A 894 18.60 46.20 20.71
C THR A 894 18.87 44.70 20.65
N GLN A 895 19.03 44.05 21.79
CA GLN A 895 19.31 42.61 21.86
C GLN A 895 18.07 41.80 21.47
N VAL A 896 18.27 40.74 20.69
CA VAL A 896 17.23 39.74 20.45
C VAL A 896 17.41 38.60 21.44
N ILE A 897 16.39 38.38 22.26
CA ILE A 897 16.40 37.45 23.39
C ILE A 897 15.26 36.44 23.24
N ILE A 898 15.19 35.47 24.17
CA ILE A 898 13.95 34.72 24.43
C ILE A 898 13.25 35.25 25.68
N TRP A 899 11.91 35.23 25.64
CA TRP A 899 11.05 35.54 26.79
C TRP A 899 9.80 34.65 26.74
N ASP A 900 9.06 34.54 27.85
CA ASP A 900 7.73 33.91 27.82
C ASP A 900 6.85 34.54 26.74
N CYS A 901 6.14 33.70 25.99
CA CYS A 901 5.22 34.19 24.96
C CYS A 901 4.05 34.97 25.59
N THR A 902 3.97 36.26 25.28
CA THR A 902 2.94 37.18 25.78
C THR A 902 2.04 37.73 24.67
N GLY A 903 2.36 37.45 23.40
CA GLY A 903 1.64 37.97 22.23
C GLY A 903 1.89 39.46 21.94
N GLN A 904 2.74 40.12 22.73
CA GLN A 904 3.01 41.55 22.62
C GLN A 904 3.74 41.91 21.32
N PRO A 905 3.60 43.15 20.79
CA PRO A 905 4.20 43.55 19.52
C PRO A 905 5.73 43.36 19.41
N ASN A 906 6.47 43.43 20.52
CA ASN A 906 7.93 43.18 20.56
C ASN A 906 8.32 41.71 20.35
N GLN A 907 7.34 40.80 20.32
CA GLN A 907 7.51 39.37 20.03
C GLN A 907 6.97 38.98 18.65
N GLN A 908 6.49 39.96 17.88
CA GLN A 908 5.90 39.74 16.58
C GLN A 908 6.93 40.06 15.48
N TRP A 909 7.05 39.16 14.52
CA TRP A 909 8.06 39.17 13.47
C TRP A 909 7.42 38.96 12.11
N THR A 910 7.86 39.71 11.11
CA THR A 910 7.50 39.49 9.72
C THR A 910 8.68 38.84 9.02
N VAL A 911 8.49 37.60 8.54
CA VAL A 911 9.45 36.91 7.68
C VAL A 911 9.15 37.36 6.24
N ASN A 912 10.07 38.12 5.66
CA ASN A 912 9.84 38.76 4.36
C ASN A 912 10.36 37.86 3.23
N ALA A 913 9.69 37.93 2.07
CA ALA A 913 10.09 37.17 0.87
C ALA A 913 11.52 37.51 0.37
N ASN A 914 12.07 38.66 0.77
CA ASN A 914 13.42 39.09 0.44
C ASN A 914 14.50 38.53 1.38
N GLY A 915 14.16 37.57 2.25
CA GLY A 915 15.11 36.93 3.18
C GLY A 915 15.35 37.69 4.49
N THR A 916 14.74 38.85 4.72
CA THR A 916 14.87 39.56 6.00
C THR A 916 13.79 39.16 7.00
N ILE A 917 14.10 39.20 8.29
CA ILE A 917 13.10 39.07 9.38
C ILE A 917 13.01 40.43 10.07
N THR A 918 11.82 41.04 10.09
CA THR A 918 11.60 42.38 10.67
C THR A 918 10.72 42.33 11.91
N GLY A 919 11.11 43.07 12.95
CA GLY A 919 10.28 43.23 14.15
C GLY A 919 9.05 44.08 13.82
N VAL A 920 7.84 43.58 14.10
CA VAL A 920 6.58 44.30 13.81
C VAL A 920 6.51 45.63 14.58
N GLN A 921 7.00 45.66 15.82
CA GLN A 921 7.03 46.90 16.62
C GLN A 921 8.09 47.91 16.16
N SER A 922 9.31 47.46 15.87
CA SER A 922 10.45 48.34 15.65
C SER A 922 10.66 48.69 14.17
N GLY A 923 10.17 47.87 13.25
CA GLY A 923 10.51 47.93 11.82
C GLY A 923 11.97 47.58 11.51
N LEU A 924 12.78 47.22 12.51
CA LEU A 924 14.18 46.87 12.36
C LEU A 924 14.36 45.39 11.97
N CYS A 925 15.46 45.08 11.31
CA CYS A 925 15.80 43.73 10.87
C CYS A 925 16.57 42.97 11.95
N VAL A 926 16.33 41.66 12.04
CA VAL A 926 17.17 40.71 12.76
C VAL A 926 18.54 40.67 12.08
N ASP A 927 19.60 40.92 12.85
CA ASP A 927 20.96 41.17 12.37
C ASP A 927 21.99 40.35 13.16
N ALA A 928 22.87 39.65 12.45
CA ALA A 928 24.07 39.06 13.05
C ALA A 928 25.11 40.17 13.29
N ASN A 929 25.33 40.50 14.57
CA ASN A 929 26.04 41.69 14.98
C ASN A 929 27.43 41.80 14.33
N ALA A 930 27.76 43.01 13.87
CA ALA A 930 29.04 43.34 13.23
C ALA A 930 29.41 42.42 12.05
N GLN A 931 28.41 41.88 11.33
CA GLN A 931 28.59 40.91 10.25
C GLN A 931 29.34 39.63 10.67
N GLY A 932 29.24 39.26 11.96
CA GLY A 932 29.89 38.08 12.49
C GLY A 932 29.31 36.79 11.90
N THR A 933 30.17 35.84 11.56
CA THR A 933 29.78 34.52 11.02
C THR A 933 30.13 33.36 11.95
N ALA A 934 30.83 33.63 13.04
CA ALA A 934 31.35 32.61 13.96
C ALA A 934 30.29 32.15 14.98
N ASN A 935 30.48 30.93 15.47
CA ASN A 935 29.78 30.41 16.64
C ASN A 935 29.87 31.39 17.82
N GLY A 936 28.73 31.79 18.38
CA GLY A 936 28.64 32.74 19.49
C GLY A 936 28.39 34.19 19.09
N THR A 937 28.35 34.50 17.78
CA THR A 937 27.96 35.83 17.29
C THR A 937 26.54 36.17 17.79
N LYS A 938 26.39 37.30 18.48
CA LYS A 938 25.10 37.70 19.05
C LYS A 938 24.14 38.28 18.01
N ILE A 939 22.86 37.98 18.18
CA ILE A 939 21.80 38.54 17.35
C ILE A 939 21.23 39.82 17.99
N ILE A 940 21.07 40.85 17.17
CA ILE A 940 20.55 42.17 17.55
C ILE A 940 19.52 42.65 16.51
N LEU A 941 18.88 43.77 16.80
CA LEU A 941 18.10 44.54 15.83
C LEU A 941 18.94 45.66 15.24
N TRP A 942 18.83 45.85 13.93
CA TRP A 942 19.50 46.93 13.21
C TRP A 942 18.66 47.45 12.07
N SER A 943 18.97 48.66 11.59
CA SER A 943 18.31 49.25 10.42
C SER A 943 18.46 48.31 9.21
N CYS A 944 17.36 48.04 8.53
CA CYS A 944 17.32 47.14 7.39
C CYS A 944 18.15 47.70 6.23
N GLY A 945 19.22 46.99 5.86
CA GLY A 945 19.99 47.28 4.67
C GLY A 945 19.34 46.66 3.43
N THR A 946 19.39 47.34 2.29
CA THR A 946 18.72 46.86 1.06
C THR A 946 19.25 45.53 0.52
N GLN A 947 20.45 45.08 0.94
CA GLN A 947 21.04 43.75 0.66
C GLN A 947 22.11 43.35 1.71
N ALA A 948 21.92 43.67 3.00
CA ALA A 948 22.91 43.34 4.02
C ALA A 948 22.96 41.82 4.28
N ALA A 949 24.05 41.16 3.88
CA ALA A 949 24.17 39.68 3.93
C ALA A 949 23.99 39.09 5.34
N ASN A 950 24.36 39.84 6.39
CA ASN A 950 24.20 39.47 7.79
C ASN A 950 22.76 39.67 8.34
N GLN A 951 21.85 40.16 7.51
CA GLN A 951 20.41 40.30 7.78
C GLN A 951 19.56 39.37 6.91
N GLN A 952 20.20 38.46 6.16
CA GLN A 952 19.56 37.49 5.29
C GLN A 952 19.44 36.15 6.00
N TRP A 953 18.23 35.62 6.05
CA TRP A 953 17.84 34.44 6.78
C TRP A 953 17.00 33.52 5.90
N SER A 954 17.25 32.22 5.98
CA SER A 954 16.37 31.19 5.44
C SER A 954 15.71 30.41 6.57
N LEU A 955 14.47 29.99 6.35
CA LEU A 955 13.75 29.06 7.22
C LEU A 955 13.82 27.68 6.56
N ARG A 956 14.49 26.71 7.21
CA ARG A 956 14.62 25.35 6.69
C ARG A 956 14.27 24.30 7.73
#